data_AF-A0A9B0BXR5-F1
#
_entry.id   AF-A0A9B0BXR5-F1
#
_cell.length_a   1.000
_cell.length_b   1.000
_cell.length_c   1.000
_cell.angle_alpha   90.00
_cell.angle_beta   90.00
_cell.angle_gamma   90.00
#
_symmetry.space_group_name_H-M   'P 1'
#
loop_
_entity.id
_entity.type
_entity.pdbx_description
1 polymer ?
#
loop_
_entity_poly.entity_id
_entity_poly.type
_entity_poly.pdbx_seq_one_letter_code
_entity_poly.pdbx_strand_id
1 'polypeptide(L)'
;MTEINWIAKPMNYKTIQFANLEEVSDHPLKPVTVMLIDGRSGIKRNVLRSTSTGSSTATSTPTHTPIPGSSLVDPLLSHCSFDGSDPLSQFAKEELDPLSKMAADEWDYSCNTVVTNKKSMDTAEELVEPWLARRTTILNKYTTSEKLSIVTSFLPGGEKVIVKVQPSGGVVDKVRTRLEQLDDFEEGSVRQMLDLSQQQYTARVEQLNNELVQAWHSDQRVKALKIAIQCAKLLVDTSVMAFYPGKFVLITDILDIFGKLVYERLKVKAEYYKPGNKMPTSLPDNFTPDMVPENAKETCRNWFYKIASIRELVPRLYVEMAIIKSYSFLTTSEFNTALLRITRMIRGIGNPLIAVYARCYLCRVGLALNKTSDFEFVRENFYDFLFTYQQLFGQFVKTELIEQNMTLYSYLNLYLPALDWILQVLVATTSENFLEDVLSRCKNQANSSLLLNSILTAFKPTYIGERAMDFVNLITTIEDDGFPQYLLYRSLGESLVLESPPKEDCQSILNMVWKYITELTNPSKFMHCVEIWIQFTAIHFSVNELNLFFGKIIDRLNPNKSFEHFYPQLQNIIEKVVSHTQDFESLLAMDNFLPLIDLFHKESIKVEVCKTVIEGISVQTSPITDPIFINALMFIARIMHDSVSALTVEDEKRQIGQLICGLVQRVDYGRDFEKQLNFYAEARAAFPNLDSVHTQLVQCVNRLSVDTRRIVRGHHTRRTSAFVRACAAFCFITIPSLTLVHTRLQLYLLSGQVALLNQCLGQADACFKAALSLVPEMPKTIDIDGRQKSSQPYLLSYLSNFLSTLLVVPDSPEHGVLYLMRGLLNAVQRCFDENTSMKTYLYLRVLDLLSAIVQENYPYHVEKVDSNDKLYGSDQKFISEVNKISSKIVEEILSHLKYLGSTDQLEKQVALALELFNCFIIRADLRDPQLAHMAVNLWNLSVRHGSIDSKVKMKMIAYIVQKGHHKGYEHFGDILRKMLK
;
A
#
# COMPACT_ATOMS: atom_id res chain seq x y z
N MET A 1 -55.82 27.69 -26.83
CA MET A 1 -55.10 26.46 -27.18
C MET A 1 -56.17 25.41 -27.45
N THR A 2 -56.09 24.68 -28.54
CA THR A 2 -56.99 23.54 -28.76
C THR A 2 -56.60 22.46 -27.75
N GLU A 3 -57.51 22.09 -26.85
CA GLU A 3 -57.35 20.93 -25.96
C GLU A 3 -56.97 19.71 -26.81
N ILE A 4 -55.87 19.03 -26.47
CA ILE A 4 -55.41 17.87 -27.23
C ILE A 4 -55.93 16.62 -26.54
N ASN A 5 -56.78 15.86 -27.23
CA ASN A 5 -57.21 14.55 -26.78
C ASN A 5 -56.19 13.50 -27.22
N TRP A 6 -55.33 13.05 -26.31
CA TRP A 6 -54.37 11.99 -26.58
C TRP A 6 -55.08 10.66 -26.73
N ILE A 7 -54.73 9.91 -27.77
CA ILE A 7 -55.21 8.55 -28.00
C ILE A 7 -53.97 7.68 -28.17
N ALA A 8 -53.73 6.79 -27.21
CA ALA A 8 -52.62 5.84 -27.29
C ALA A 8 -52.88 4.78 -28.38
N LYS A 9 -51.84 4.45 -29.14
CA LYS A 9 -51.89 3.42 -30.17
C LYS A 9 -51.64 2.03 -29.58
N PRO A 10 -52.45 1.01 -29.92
CA PRO A 10 -52.18 -0.36 -29.54
C PRO A 10 -50.91 -0.87 -30.26
N MET A 11 -49.93 -1.34 -29.50
CA MET A 11 -48.67 -1.88 -30.00
C MET A 11 -48.58 -3.36 -29.65
N ASN A 12 -48.24 -4.20 -30.63
CA ASN A 12 -48.18 -5.64 -30.45
C ASN A 12 -46.71 -6.10 -30.36
N TYR A 13 -46.20 -6.24 -29.14
CA TYR A 13 -44.84 -6.75 -28.90
C TYR A 13 -44.84 -8.27 -29.07
N LYS A 14 -44.19 -8.78 -30.11
CA LYS A 14 -44.22 -10.21 -30.49
C LYS A 14 -43.57 -11.18 -29.48
N THR A 15 -42.98 -10.70 -28.39
CA THR A 15 -42.30 -11.52 -27.39
C THR A 15 -42.60 -10.95 -26.00
N ILE A 16 -43.34 -11.71 -25.19
CA ILE A 16 -43.52 -11.44 -23.76
C ILE A 16 -42.21 -11.82 -23.06
N GLN A 17 -41.55 -10.88 -22.41
CA GLN A 17 -40.34 -11.15 -21.63
C GLN A 17 -40.72 -11.21 -20.16
N PHE A 18 -40.54 -12.34 -19.50
CA PHE A 18 -40.60 -12.36 -18.04
C PHE A 18 -39.37 -11.63 -17.49
N ALA A 19 -39.53 -10.89 -16.40
CA ALA A 19 -38.37 -10.30 -15.72
C ALA A 19 -37.44 -11.43 -15.27
N ASN A 20 -36.34 -11.63 -16.00
CA ASN A 20 -35.39 -12.69 -15.73
C ASN A 20 -34.55 -12.33 -14.50
N LEU A 21 -34.28 -13.34 -13.67
CA LEU A 21 -33.27 -13.24 -12.61
C LEU A 21 -31.91 -13.12 -13.29
N GLU A 22 -31.28 -11.96 -13.20
CA GLU A 22 -29.89 -11.79 -13.59
C GLU A 22 -29.05 -11.82 -12.30
N GLU A 23 -28.12 -12.77 -12.22
CA GLU A 23 -27.13 -12.81 -11.16
C GLU A 23 -26.14 -11.67 -11.44
N VAL A 24 -26.32 -10.55 -10.74
CA VAL A 24 -25.48 -9.38 -10.93
C VAL A 24 -24.18 -9.61 -10.16
N SER A 25 -23.08 -9.81 -10.88
CA SER A 25 -21.73 -9.96 -10.31
C SER A 25 -21.14 -8.64 -9.79
N ASP A 26 -21.75 -7.51 -10.13
CA ASP A 26 -21.33 -6.17 -9.72
C ASP A 26 -22.34 -5.50 -8.79
N HIS A 27 -21.84 -4.95 -7.69
CA HIS A 27 -22.67 -4.36 -6.64
C HIS A 27 -23.51 -3.18 -7.15
N PRO A 28 -24.84 -3.13 -6.90
CA PRO A 28 -25.73 -2.07 -7.39
C PRO A 28 -25.46 -0.68 -6.81
N LEU A 29 -24.52 -0.57 -5.85
CA LEU A 29 -24.02 0.70 -5.28
C LEU A 29 -22.51 0.92 -5.51
N LYS A 30 -21.87 0.29 -6.50
CA LYS A 30 -20.56 0.81 -6.95
C LYS A 30 -20.76 2.30 -7.29
N PRO A 31 -19.87 3.21 -6.86
CA PRO A 31 -19.98 4.63 -7.19
C PRO A 31 -20.14 4.74 -8.70
N VAL A 32 -21.25 5.32 -9.14
CA VAL A 32 -21.49 5.57 -10.55
C VAL A 32 -20.34 6.44 -11.03
N THR A 33 -19.37 5.83 -11.72
CA THR A 33 -18.43 6.59 -12.53
C THR A 33 -19.31 7.26 -13.58
N VAL A 34 -19.65 8.53 -13.34
CA VAL A 34 -20.31 9.36 -14.32
C VAL A 34 -19.33 9.49 -15.47
N MET A 35 -19.38 8.55 -16.42
CA MET A 35 -18.76 8.75 -17.70
C MET A 35 -19.50 9.92 -18.34
N LEU A 36 -18.78 11.03 -18.49
CA LEU A 36 -19.17 12.08 -19.40
C LEU A 36 -19.36 11.42 -20.77
N ILE A 37 -20.61 11.21 -21.15
CA ILE A 37 -20.95 11.08 -22.56
C ILE A 37 -20.77 12.49 -23.13
N ASP A 38 -19.53 12.82 -23.46
CA ASP A 38 -19.25 13.96 -24.33
C ASP A 38 -19.95 13.67 -25.66
N GLY A 39 -20.87 14.57 -26.00
CA GLY A 39 -21.70 14.45 -27.18
C GLY A 39 -20.87 14.37 -28.45
N ARG A 40 -20.64 13.15 -28.96
CA ARG A 40 -20.33 12.89 -30.36
C ARG A 40 -21.01 11.61 -30.83
N SER A 41 -22.10 11.83 -31.58
CA SER A 41 -22.74 10.90 -32.51
C SER A 41 -21.71 10.07 -33.30
N GLY A 42 -21.72 8.75 -33.11
CA GLY A 42 -20.82 7.82 -33.79
C GLY A 42 -21.39 6.40 -33.84
N ILE A 43 -22.12 6.13 -34.92
CA ILE A 43 -22.76 4.85 -35.26
C ILE A 43 -21.75 3.69 -35.27
N LYS A 44 -21.99 2.64 -34.47
CA LYS A 44 -21.46 1.29 -34.74
C LYS A 44 -22.58 0.25 -34.75
N ARG A 45 -22.60 -0.50 -35.85
CA ARG A 45 -23.53 -1.57 -36.21
C ARG A 45 -23.30 -2.78 -35.29
N ASN A 46 -24.36 -3.24 -34.61
CA ASN A 46 -24.41 -4.60 -34.08
C ASN A 46 -24.74 -5.56 -35.23
N VAL A 47 -23.82 -6.48 -35.50
CA VAL A 47 -24.05 -7.69 -36.27
C VAL A 47 -24.25 -8.82 -35.26
N LEU A 48 -25.42 -9.46 -35.33
CA LEU A 48 -25.71 -10.74 -34.69
C LEU A 48 -24.78 -11.84 -35.22
N ARG A 49 -24.26 -12.69 -34.32
CA ARG A 49 -23.93 -14.12 -34.53
C ARG A 49 -23.62 -14.74 -33.16
N SER A 50 -24.53 -15.55 -32.62
CA SER A 50 -24.65 -17.02 -32.78
C SER A 50 -23.71 -17.81 -31.87
N THR A 51 -24.34 -18.56 -30.99
CA THR A 51 -23.89 -19.68 -30.16
C THR A 51 -22.93 -20.67 -30.86
N SER A 52 -21.84 -21.05 -30.20
CA SER A 52 -21.35 -22.45 -30.17
C SER A 52 -20.27 -22.68 -29.12
N THR A 53 -20.43 -23.82 -28.45
CA THR A 53 -19.58 -24.60 -27.53
C THR A 53 -18.14 -24.87 -27.98
N GLY A 54 -17.21 -25.06 -27.03
CA GLY A 54 -15.93 -25.75 -27.29
C GLY A 54 -14.82 -25.45 -26.27
N SER A 55 -14.16 -26.50 -25.80
CA SER A 55 -13.22 -26.60 -24.67
C SER A 55 -11.74 -26.32 -24.99
N SER A 56 -10.94 -26.28 -23.91
CA SER A 56 -9.53 -26.73 -23.73
C SER A 56 -8.33 -25.81 -24.07
N THR A 57 -7.59 -25.49 -22.98
CA THR A 57 -6.12 -25.55 -22.74
C THR A 57 -5.09 -24.99 -23.73
N ALA A 58 -4.10 -24.32 -23.10
CA ALA A 58 -2.66 -24.28 -23.40
C ALA A 58 -2.05 -23.00 -24.03
N THR A 59 -0.93 -22.63 -23.42
CA THR A 59 0.02 -21.54 -23.63
C THR A 59 0.75 -21.53 -24.97
N SER A 60 1.11 -20.34 -25.47
CA SER A 60 2.47 -19.87 -25.81
C SER A 60 2.50 -18.79 -26.92
N THR A 61 3.25 -17.71 -26.65
CA THR A 61 3.83 -16.71 -27.56
C THR A 61 4.83 -17.36 -28.55
N PRO A 62 5.24 -16.76 -29.71
CA PRO A 62 5.97 -15.47 -29.72
C PRO A 62 6.02 -14.60 -31.01
N THR A 63 6.51 -13.35 -30.81
CA THR A 63 7.28 -12.41 -31.67
C THR A 63 6.89 -12.10 -33.12
N HIS A 64 6.83 -10.80 -33.46
CA HIS A 64 7.77 -10.12 -34.38
C HIS A 64 7.47 -8.60 -34.48
N THR A 65 8.48 -7.76 -34.23
CA THR A 65 8.57 -6.35 -34.69
C THR A 65 9.46 -6.27 -35.94
N PRO A 66 9.34 -5.21 -36.77
CA PRO A 66 10.30 -4.09 -36.67
C PRO A 66 9.72 -2.67 -36.96
N ILE A 67 10.45 -1.63 -36.48
CA ILE A 67 10.25 -0.17 -36.67
C ILE A 67 11.23 0.35 -37.75
N PRO A 68 11.02 1.52 -38.41
CA PRO A 68 11.62 2.82 -37.97
C PRO A 68 10.68 4.04 -38.24
N GLY A 69 10.74 5.27 -37.72
CA GLY A 69 11.63 6.07 -36.85
C GLY A 69 11.14 7.55 -36.85
N SER A 70 11.83 8.42 -36.09
CA SER A 70 11.80 9.91 -36.00
C SER A 70 10.90 10.64 -34.98
N SER A 71 11.49 10.88 -33.80
CA SER A 71 11.62 12.15 -33.05
C SER A 71 10.59 13.29 -33.21
N LEU A 72 9.92 13.65 -32.10
CA LEU A 72 9.81 15.00 -31.52
C LEU A 72 9.34 14.84 -30.05
N VAL A 73 10.09 15.39 -29.09
CA VAL A 73 9.85 15.28 -27.64
C VAL A 73 9.05 16.50 -27.16
N ASP A 74 7.91 16.26 -26.52
CA ASP A 74 7.04 17.28 -25.90
C ASP A 74 7.22 17.25 -24.35
N PRO A 75 7.63 18.35 -23.69
CA PRO A 75 8.12 18.33 -22.30
C PRO A 75 7.02 18.54 -21.23
N LEU A 76 5.89 17.82 -21.31
CA LEU A 76 4.82 17.90 -20.30
C LEU A 76 4.21 16.53 -19.89
N LEU A 77 4.91 15.42 -20.12
CA LEU A 77 4.42 14.06 -19.81
C LEU A 77 5.30 13.26 -18.84
N SER A 78 6.07 13.91 -17.97
CA SER A 78 6.91 13.25 -16.96
C SER A 78 6.39 13.38 -15.53
N HIS A 79 5.08 13.18 -15.30
CA HIS A 79 4.55 12.94 -13.96
C HIS A 79 3.55 11.77 -14.00
N CYS A 80 4.10 10.55 -13.96
CA CYS A 80 3.36 9.38 -13.49
C CYS A 80 3.84 9.07 -12.07
N SER A 81 3.15 9.68 -11.10
CA SER A 81 3.29 9.43 -9.67
C SER A 81 2.49 8.18 -9.29
N PHE A 82 3.02 7.00 -9.62
CA PHE A 82 2.51 5.71 -9.14
C PHE A 82 3.66 4.78 -8.72
N ASP A 83 4.61 5.34 -7.96
CA ASP A 83 5.47 4.56 -7.08
C ASP A 83 4.94 4.77 -5.66
N GLY A 84 4.40 3.71 -5.05
CA GLY A 84 3.63 3.69 -3.80
C GLY A 84 4.44 4.03 -2.55
N SER A 85 5.11 5.17 -2.57
CA SER A 85 5.82 5.77 -1.44
C SER A 85 4.93 6.80 -0.78
N ASP A 86 4.83 6.74 0.56
CA ASP A 86 4.09 7.72 1.34
C ASP A 86 4.68 9.14 1.18
N PRO A 87 3.86 10.21 1.18
CA PRO A 87 4.30 11.59 1.03
C PRO A 87 5.37 12.05 2.05
N LEU A 88 5.43 11.46 3.24
CA LEU A 88 6.49 11.72 4.22
C LEU A 88 7.85 11.12 3.79
N SER A 89 7.80 9.95 3.14
CA SER A 89 8.96 9.27 2.58
C SER A 89 9.54 9.98 1.35
N GLN A 90 8.72 10.72 0.60
CA GLN A 90 9.18 11.61 -0.48
C GLN A 90 9.85 12.87 0.07
N PHE A 91 9.35 13.43 1.18
CA PHE A 91 9.98 14.56 1.86
C PHE A 91 11.35 14.19 2.45
N ALA A 92 11.49 13.00 3.04
CA ALA A 92 12.77 12.49 3.53
C ALA A 92 13.81 12.22 2.41
N LYS A 93 13.35 11.91 1.18
CA LYS A 93 14.22 11.79 -0.01
C LYS A 93 14.61 13.14 -0.62
N GLU A 94 13.79 14.16 -0.43
CA GLU A 94 14.08 15.53 -0.86
C GLU A 94 15.02 16.28 0.10
N GLU A 95 14.99 15.96 1.41
CA GLU A 95 15.90 16.54 2.42
C GLU A 95 17.35 16.02 2.36
N LEU A 96 17.64 14.99 1.55
CA LEU A 96 19.02 14.56 1.30
C LEU A 96 19.76 15.60 0.46
N ASP A 97 20.84 16.15 1.04
CA ASP A 97 21.68 17.12 0.36
C ASP A 97 22.30 16.52 -0.93
N PRO A 98 22.70 17.35 -1.90
CA PRO A 98 23.26 16.89 -3.17
C PRO A 98 24.50 15.99 -3.04
N LEU A 99 25.22 16.06 -1.91
CA LEU A 99 26.43 15.31 -1.63
C LEU A 99 26.13 13.93 -1.04
N SER A 100 25.06 13.84 -0.26
CA SER A 100 24.47 12.61 0.26
C SER A 100 23.81 11.83 -0.87
N LYS A 101 23.33 12.50 -1.92
CA LYS A 101 22.92 11.87 -3.19
C LYS A 101 24.12 11.35 -4.00
N MET A 102 25.25 12.05 -4.02
CA MET A 102 26.51 11.54 -4.61
C MET A 102 27.15 10.39 -3.82
N ALA A 103 26.87 10.31 -2.52
CA ALA A 103 27.22 9.17 -1.66
C ALA A 103 26.18 8.04 -1.72
N ALA A 104 24.91 8.36 -2.02
CA ALA A 104 23.83 7.39 -2.27
C ALA A 104 23.95 6.69 -3.63
N ASP A 105 24.62 7.31 -4.60
CA ASP A 105 25.25 6.62 -5.72
C ASP A 105 26.47 5.85 -5.20
N GLU A 106 26.22 4.79 -4.42
CA GLU A 106 27.24 3.81 -4.08
C GLU A 106 27.86 3.32 -5.37
N TRP A 107 29.19 3.28 -5.40
CA TRP A 107 29.91 2.60 -6.47
C TRP A 107 29.50 1.13 -6.42
N ASP A 108 28.63 0.74 -7.34
CA ASP A 108 28.44 -0.64 -7.78
C ASP A 108 29.83 -1.16 -8.18
N TYR A 109 30.39 -2.08 -7.38
CA TYR A 109 31.62 -2.77 -7.77
C TYR A 109 31.37 -3.72 -8.96
N SER A 110 30.10 -3.88 -9.35
CA SER A 110 29.65 -4.52 -10.57
C SER A 110 29.79 -3.62 -11.80
N CYS A 111 30.23 -4.20 -12.91
CA CYS A 111 30.15 -3.54 -14.20
C CYS A 111 28.67 -3.38 -14.60
N ASN A 112 28.27 -2.18 -15.03
CA ASN A 112 27.00 -1.97 -15.73
C ASN A 112 26.97 -2.81 -17.01
N THR A 113 26.50 -4.05 -16.90
CA THR A 113 26.12 -4.89 -18.04
C THR A 113 24.66 -4.59 -18.34
N VAL A 114 24.45 -3.82 -19.40
CA VAL A 114 23.17 -3.82 -20.10
C VAL A 114 22.88 -5.27 -20.47
N VAL A 115 21.85 -5.86 -19.84
CA VAL A 115 21.44 -7.26 -20.01
C VAL A 115 21.08 -7.52 -21.47
N THR A 116 22.04 -8.04 -22.22
CA THR A 116 21.82 -8.89 -23.39
C THR A 116 22.99 -9.88 -23.50
N ASN A 117 22.98 -10.91 -22.65
CA ASN A 117 23.31 -12.31 -22.93
C ASN A 117 23.81 -13.04 -21.69
N LYS A 118 23.19 -14.19 -21.40
CA LYS A 118 23.55 -15.13 -20.34
C LYS A 118 25.04 -15.53 -20.42
N LYS A 119 25.81 -15.19 -19.39
CA LYS A 119 26.92 -15.98 -18.83
C LYS A 119 27.20 -15.53 -17.39
N SER A 120 27.34 -16.51 -16.51
CA SER A 120 27.63 -16.49 -15.05
C SER A 120 28.21 -15.19 -14.47
N MET A 121 27.46 -14.50 -13.61
CA MET A 121 27.94 -13.46 -12.67
C MET A 121 27.90 -14.00 -11.23
N ASP A 122 28.77 -13.42 -10.40
CA ASP A 122 29.31 -13.96 -9.14
C ASP A 122 28.34 -14.03 -7.95
N THR A 123 28.35 -15.18 -7.26
CA THR A 123 27.41 -15.58 -6.19
C THR A 123 27.57 -14.85 -4.84
N ALA A 124 28.64 -14.07 -4.61
CA ALA A 124 29.00 -13.58 -3.27
C ALA A 124 28.38 -12.22 -2.90
N GLU A 125 28.17 -11.32 -3.86
CA GLU A 125 27.56 -9.99 -3.60
C GLU A 125 26.04 -10.06 -3.41
N GLU A 126 25.37 -11.04 -4.03
CA GLU A 126 23.94 -11.28 -3.83
C GLU A 126 23.61 -11.85 -2.43
N LEU A 127 24.60 -12.45 -1.75
CA LEU A 127 24.43 -13.15 -0.47
C LEU A 127 24.71 -12.28 0.76
N VAL A 128 25.27 -11.07 0.59
CA VAL A 128 25.63 -10.18 1.71
C VAL A 128 24.73 -8.94 1.69
N GLU A 129 24.16 -8.59 2.85
CA GLU A 129 23.35 -7.40 3.02
C GLU A 129 24.14 -6.12 2.62
N PRO A 130 23.55 -5.19 1.85
CA PRO A 130 24.23 -3.94 1.50
C PRO A 130 24.69 -3.14 2.72
N TRP A 131 25.92 -2.63 2.69
CA TRP A 131 26.52 -1.88 3.80
C TRP A 131 25.72 -0.63 4.19
N LEU A 132 25.04 0.02 3.22
CA LEU A 132 24.16 1.18 3.47
C LEU A 132 23.02 0.90 4.45
N ALA A 133 22.40 -0.28 4.36
CA ALA A 133 21.33 -0.67 5.26
C ALA A 133 21.85 -0.73 6.71
N ARG A 134 23.04 -1.32 6.88
CA ARG A 134 23.74 -1.39 8.18
C ARG A 134 24.17 -0.04 8.70
N ARG A 135 24.67 0.84 7.83
CA ARG A 135 25.07 2.21 8.18
C ARG A 135 23.94 2.94 8.90
N THR A 136 22.73 2.90 8.34
CA THR A 136 21.56 3.59 8.92
C THR A 136 21.22 3.01 10.29
N THR A 137 21.23 1.68 10.42
CA THR A 137 20.98 0.98 11.68
C THR A 137 22.03 1.32 12.76
N ILE A 138 23.31 1.40 12.38
CA ILE A 138 24.41 1.73 13.30
C ILE A 138 24.26 3.17 13.82
N LEU A 139 23.99 4.13 12.93
CA LEU A 139 23.84 5.54 13.32
C LEU A 139 22.64 5.78 14.24
N ASN A 140 21.55 5.01 14.06
CA ASN A 140 20.36 5.09 14.91
C ASN A 140 20.55 4.40 16.27
N LYS A 141 21.27 3.27 16.31
CA LYS A 141 21.45 2.45 17.52
C LYS A 141 22.54 2.98 18.45
N TYR A 142 23.66 3.44 17.90
CA TYR A 142 24.83 3.85 18.66
C TYR A 142 24.90 5.38 18.75
N THR A 143 24.06 5.93 19.63
CA THR A 143 23.99 7.36 19.94
C THR A 143 24.65 7.67 21.29
N THR A 144 24.99 8.94 21.53
CA THR A 144 25.57 9.37 22.81
C THR A 144 25.09 10.75 23.23
N SER A 145 24.89 10.92 24.55
CA SER A 145 24.69 12.22 25.20
C SER A 145 25.99 12.79 25.78
N GLU A 146 27.10 12.04 25.71
CA GLU A 146 28.40 12.49 26.18
C GLU A 146 29.01 13.53 25.24
N LYS A 147 29.84 14.39 25.83
CA LYS A 147 30.49 15.49 25.14
C LYS A 147 31.67 14.99 24.32
N LEU A 148 31.59 15.14 22.99
CA LEU A 148 32.60 14.70 22.04
C LEU A 148 33.67 15.78 21.80
N SER A 149 34.84 15.37 21.34
CA SER A 149 35.90 16.30 20.95
C SER A 149 36.46 16.00 19.56
N ILE A 150 36.89 17.05 18.86
CA ILE A 150 37.56 16.95 17.56
C ILE A 150 38.84 17.78 17.63
N VAL A 151 39.97 17.15 17.25
CA VAL A 151 41.25 17.84 17.09
C VAL A 151 41.57 17.89 15.59
N THR A 152 41.55 19.10 15.02
CA THR A 152 41.84 19.31 13.59
C THR A 152 42.41 20.70 13.34
N SER A 153 43.26 20.82 12.31
CA SER A 153 43.81 22.11 11.85
C SER A 153 42.97 22.75 10.75
N PHE A 154 41.97 22.05 10.20
CA PHE A 154 41.26 22.48 8.99
C PHE A 154 39.91 23.17 9.28
N LEU A 155 39.28 22.88 10.43
CA LEU A 155 38.02 23.50 10.81
C LEU A 155 38.16 24.88 11.50
N PRO A 156 37.24 25.83 11.22
CA PRO A 156 37.13 27.09 11.95
C PRO A 156 36.39 26.93 13.31
N GLY A 157 36.90 27.61 14.36
CA GLY A 157 36.43 27.49 15.76
C GLY A 157 37.28 26.56 16.63
N GLY A 158 37.18 26.67 17.97
CA GLY A 158 37.95 25.89 18.95
C GLY A 158 39.15 26.62 19.57
N GLU A 159 39.63 26.12 20.71
CA GLU A 159 40.80 26.68 21.39
C GLU A 159 42.09 26.31 20.63
N LYS A 160 43.04 27.26 20.54
CA LYS A 160 44.35 27.00 19.94
C LYS A 160 45.18 26.14 20.89
N VAL A 161 45.66 25.00 20.41
CA VAL A 161 46.59 24.14 21.17
C VAL A 161 47.97 24.81 21.18
N ILE A 162 48.34 25.47 22.27
CA ILE A 162 49.67 26.09 22.44
C ILE A 162 50.65 25.01 22.91
N VAL A 163 51.50 24.52 22.01
CA VAL A 163 52.64 23.67 22.38
C VAL A 163 53.70 24.55 23.05
N LYS A 164 53.80 24.50 24.39
CA LYS A 164 54.87 25.17 25.13
C LYS A 164 56.20 24.44 24.89
N VAL A 165 56.98 24.88 23.91
CA VAL A 165 58.42 24.58 23.83
C VAL A 165 59.16 25.67 24.59
N GLN A 166 59.81 25.33 25.69
CA GLN A 166 60.73 26.22 26.43
C GLN A 166 61.96 26.54 25.55
N PRO A 167 62.28 27.82 25.29
CA PRO A 167 63.41 28.14 24.42
C PRO A 167 64.72 28.22 25.23
N SER A 168 65.54 27.19 25.11
CA SER A 168 66.96 27.25 25.49
C SER A 168 67.82 26.75 24.33
N GLY A 169 68.21 27.64 23.42
CA GLY A 169 69.04 27.28 22.25
C GLY A 169 69.25 28.42 21.24
N GLY A 170 70.41 28.42 20.57
CA GLY A 170 71.04 29.54 19.86
C GLY A 170 70.46 29.92 18.49
N VAL A 171 71.21 30.71 17.72
CA VAL A 171 70.76 31.38 16.47
C VAL A 171 70.18 30.43 15.41
N VAL A 172 70.56 29.15 15.42
CA VAL A 172 70.00 28.09 14.56
C VAL A 172 68.55 27.78 14.93
N ASP A 173 68.20 27.79 16.22
CA ASP A 173 66.83 27.64 16.67
C ASP A 173 66.00 28.85 16.26
N LYS A 174 66.53 30.08 16.31
CA LYS A 174 65.79 31.26 15.83
C LYS A 174 65.46 31.21 14.33
N VAL A 175 66.32 30.61 13.51
CA VAL A 175 66.06 30.41 12.07
C VAL A 175 65.05 29.27 11.88
N ARG A 176 65.15 28.20 12.65
CA ARG A 176 64.17 27.10 12.69
C ARG A 176 62.79 27.58 13.16
N THR A 177 62.71 28.38 14.22
CA THR A 177 61.49 28.98 14.73
C THR A 177 60.91 30.00 13.75
N ARG A 178 61.73 30.68 12.92
CA ARG A 178 61.25 31.55 11.84
C ARG A 178 60.74 30.78 10.62
N LEU A 179 61.34 29.62 10.32
CA LEU A 179 60.84 28.70 9.29
C LEU A 179 59.56 27.98 9.74
N GLU A 180 59.49 27.54 11.01
CA GLU A 180 58.27 27.00 11.64
C GLU A 180 57.18 28.08 11.74
N GLN A 181 57.54 29.35 12.01
CA GLN A 181 56.60 30.48 11.95
C GLN A 181 56.15 30.85 10.51
N LEU A 182 56.90 30.47 9.48
CA LEU A 182 56.49 30.66 8.08
C LEU A 182 55.63 29.48 7.59
N ASP A 183 55.87 28.26 8.07
CA ASP A 183 54.96 27.10 7.90
C ASP A 183 53.61 27.34 8.63
N ASP A 184 53.62 28.01 9.78
CA ASP A 184 52.43 28.42 10.54
C ASP A 184 51.51 29.42 9.79
N PHE A 185 51.98 30.07 8.72
CA PHE A 185 51.15 30.98 7.92
C PHE A 185 50.30 30.26 6.85
N GLU A 186 50.67 29.03 6.44
CA GLU A 186 49.87 28.21 5.51
C GLU A 186 49.10 27.07 6.21
N GLU A 187 49.57 26.59 7.37
CA GLU A 187 48.97 25.48 8.10
C GLU A 187 48.33 26.00 9.40
N GLY A 188 46.99 26.07 9.42
CA GLY A 188 46.25 26.59 10.58
C GLY A 188 46.66 25.90 11.88
N SER A 189 46.97 26.68 12.91
CA SER A 189 47.29 26.18 14.27
C SER A 189 46.31 25.08 14.69
N VAL A 190 46.80 23.90 15.08
CA VAL A 190 45.96 22.76 15.53
C VAL A 190 44.94 23.26 16.56
N ARG A 191 43.66 23.07 16.27
CA ARG A 191 42.56 23.52 17.13
C ARG A 191 41.91 22.32 17.78
N GLN A 192 41.60 22.46 19.06
CA GLN A 192 40.85 21.47 19.82
C GLN A 192 39.45 22.02 20.06
N MET A 193 38.46 21.34 19.49
CA MET A 193 37.05 21.57 19.77
C MET A 193 36.61 20.58 20.84
N LEU A 194 36.32 21.08 22.03
CA LEU A 194 35.79 20.31 23.14
C LEU A 194 34.25 20.45 23.17
N ASP A 195 33.60 19.58 23.94
CA ASP A 195 32.21 19.76 24.33
C ASP A 195 31.16 19.76 23.20
N LEU A 196 31.40 18.99 22.13
CA LEU A 196 30.47 18.86 21.00
C LEU A 196 29.35 17.88 21.32
N SER A 197 28.10 18.23 20.95
CA SER A 197 27.01 17.26 20.90
C SER A 197 27.19 16.28 19.73
N GLN A 198 26.48 15.14 19.73
CA GLN A 198 26.50 14.19 18.61
C GLN A 198 26.16 14.86 17.27
N GLN A 199 25.11 15.68 17.22
CA GLN A 199 24.72 16.39 15.99
C GLN A 199 25.78 17.39 15.54
N GLN A 200 26.39 18.12 16.49
CA GLN A 200 27.47 19.05 16.17
C GLN A 200 28.71 18.30 15.67
N TYR A 201 29.05 17.15 16.27
CA TYR A 201 30.14 16.31 15.82
C TYR A 201 29.93 15.83 14.39
N THR A 202 28.75 15.29 14.06
CA THR A 202 28.41 14.87 12.68
C THR A 202 28.51 16.04 11.70
N ALA A 203 27.97 17.21 12.02
CA ALA A 203 28.07 18.39 11.17
C ALA A 203 29.52 18.85 10.94
N ARG A 204 30.40 18.70 11.95
CA ARG A 204 31.85 18.99 11.80
C ARG A 204 32.56 17.97 10.93
N VAL A 205 32.19 16.69 11.02
CA VAL A 205 32.72 15.64 10.13
C VAL A 205 32.28 15.87 8.69
N GLU A 206 31.02 16.26 8.47
CA GLU A 206 30.53 16.68 7.14
C GLU A 206 31.27 17.92 6.62
N GLN A 207 31.58 18.89 7.48
CA GLN A 207 32.40 20.04 7.10
C GLN A 207 33.80 19.62 6.64
N LEU A 208 34.44 18.65 7.31
CA LEU A 208 35.73 18.09 6.87
C LEU A 208 35.60 17.41 5.50
N ASN A 209 34.49 16.72 5.23
CA ASN A 209 34.21 16.12 3.93
C ASN A 209 34.10 17.19 2.83
N ASN A 210 33.35 18.27 3.09
CA ASN A 210 33.20 19.40 2.18
C ASN A 210 34.55 20.07 1.88
N GLU A 211 35.38 20.28 2.91
CA GLU A 211 36.72 20.84 2.75
C GLU A 211 37.66 19.91 1.96
N LEU A 212 37.54 18.59 2.12
CA LEU A 212 38.29 17.60 1.35
C LEU A 212 37.93 17.68 -0.14
N VAL A 213 36.64 17.69 -0.46
CA VAL A 213 36.14 17.76 -1.84
C VAL A 213 36.51 19.11 -2.47
N GLN A 214 36.36 20.22 -1.74
CA GLN A 214 36.77 21.54 -2.21
C GLN A 214 38.27 21.65 -2.46
N ALA A 215 39.11 21.13 -1.55
CA ALA A 215 40.55 21.07 -1.74
C ALA A 215 40.93 20.21 -2.95
N TRP A 216 40.20 19.12 -3.21
CA TRP A 216 40.42 18.27 -4.38
C TRP A 216 40.11 18.99 -5.70
N HIS A 217 38.97 19.68 -5.77
CA HIS A 217 38.59 20.48 -6.95
C HIS A 217 39.47 21.70 -7.17
N SER A 218 40.07 22.24 -6.10
CA SER A 218 41.03 23.36 -6.16
C SER A 218 42.46 22.90 -6.46
N ASP A 219 42.64 21.65 -6.89
CA ASP A 219 43.95 21.01 -7.16
C ASP A 219 44.94 20.95 -5.98
N GLN A 220 44.49 21.21 -4.74
CA GLN A 220 45.28 21.15 -3.52
C GLN A 220 45.39 19.72 -2.99
N ARG A 221 46.03 18.83 -3.75
CA ARG A 221 46.04 17.37 -3.48
C ARG A 221 46.76 16.98 -2.18
N VAL A 222 47.79 17.74 -1.80
CA VAL A 222 48.50 17.54 -0.53
C VAL A 222 47.58 17.89 0.65
N LYS A 223 46.79 18.96 0.53
CA LYS A 223 45.80 19.35 1.54
C LYS A 223 44.69 18.29 1.65
N ALA A 224 44.16 17.79 0.54
CA ALA A 224 43.17 16.71 0.55
C ALA A 224 43.70 15.43 1.24
N LEU A 225 44.96 15.05 0.97
CA LEU A 225 45.61 13.94 1.67
C LEU A 225 45.77 14.21 3.18
N LYS A 226 46.19 15.43 3.57
CA LYS A 226 46.29 15.81 4.99
C LYS A 226 44.93 15.75 5.70
N ILE A 227 43.84 16.16 5.05
CA ILE A 227 42.47 16.05 5.59
C ILE A 227 42.09 14.57 5.78
N ALA A 228 42.34 13.71 4.79
CA ALA A 228 42.06 12.27 4.89
C ALA A 228 42.84 11.60 6.05
N ILE A 229 44.12 11.96 6.23
CA ILE A 229 44.95 11.51 7.36
C ILE A 229 44.35 11.96 8.69
N GLN A 230 43.89 13.21 8.78
CA GLN A 230 43.25 13.71 10.00
C GLN A 230 41.93 13.00 10.30
N CYS A 231 41.10 12.73 9.28
CA CYS A 231 39.88 11.97 9.45
C CYS A 231 40.19 10.57 10.00
N ALA A 232 41.14 9.84 9.41
CA ALA A 232 41.55 8.53 9.90
C ALA A 232 42.16 8.58 11.32
N LYS A 233 42.78 9.70 11.71
CA LYS A 233 43.31 9.90 13.07
C LYS A 233 42.21 10.02 14.12
N LEU A 234 41.01 10.49 13.77
CA LEU A 234 39.86 10.52 14.68
C LEU A 234 39.42 9.11 15.14
N LEU A 235 39.76 8.07 14.38
CA LEU A 235 39.47 6.66 14.75
C LEU A 235 40.41 6.11 15.82
N VAL A 236 41.50 6.83 16.16
CA VAL A 236 42.42 6.47 17.25
C VAL A 236 41.81 6.82 18.61
N ASP A 237 40.95 7.84 18.66
CA ASP A 237 40.33 8.30 19.90
C ASP A 237 39.19 7.37 20.34
N THR A 238 39.29 6.80 21.54
CA THR A 238 38.26 5.95 22.18
C THR A 238 37.65 6.60 23.43
N SER A 239 37.84 7.92 23.63
CA SER A 239 37.33 8.67 24.78
C SER A 239 35.83 8.49 25.04
N VAL A 240 35.03 8.43 23.97
CA VAL A 240 33.60 8.09 24.02
C VAL A 240 33.37 6.79 23.26
N MET A 241 33.41 5.66 23.97
CA MET A 241 33.28 4.32 23.35
C MET A 241 31.89 4.06 22.78
N ALA A 242 30.83 4.55 23.44
CA ALA A 242 29.43 4.32 23.05
C ALA A 242 29.12 4.73 21.59
N PHE A 243 29.76 5.81 21.12
CA PHE A 243 29.58 6.37 19.77
C PHE A 243 30.65 5.88 18.77
N TYR A 244 31.57 5.01 19.17
CA TYR A 244 32.65 4.53 18.29
C TYR A 244 32.13 3.89 16.99
N PRO A 245 31.08 3.02 17.01
CA PRO A 245 30.53 2.45 15.78
C PRO A 245 29.98 3.52 14.82
N GLY A 246 29.28 4.54 15.33
CA GLY A 246 28.77 5.65 14.53
C GLY A 246 29.90 6.51 13.95
N LYS A 247 30.89 6.86 14.78
CA LYS A 247 32.11 7.56 14.35
C LYS A 247 32.87 6.80 13.26
N PHE A 248 33.01 5.48 13.39
CA PHE A 248 33.64 4.65 12.38
C PHE A 248 32.97 4.82 11.02
N VAL A 249 31.65 4.65 10.95
CA VAL A 249 30.90 4.74 9.69
C VAL A 249 31.09 6.11 9.03
N LEU A 250 30.89 7.21 9.79
CA LEU A 250 31.04 8.58 9.27
C LEU A 250 32.43 8.87 8.70
N ILE A 251 33.49 8.41 9.39
CA ILE A 251 34.87 8.65 8.92
C ILE A 251 35.20 7.77 7.72
N THR A 252 34.75 6.51 7.71
CA THR A 252 35.02 5.62 6.57
C THR A 252 34.32 6.09 5.30
N ASP A 253 33.17 6.77 5.38
CA ASP A 253 32.52 7.39 4.22
C ASP A 253 33.43 8.45 3.57
N ILE A 254 34.08 9.31 4.38
CA ILE A 254 35.03 10.32 3.89
C ILE A 254 36.25 9.67 3.24
N LEU A 255 36.76 8.59 3.84
CA LEU A 255 37.89 7.85 3.30
C LEU A 255 37.55 7.18 1.97
N ASP A 256 36.34 6.65 1.82
CA ASP A 256 35.87 6.06 0.56
C ASP A 256 35.74 7.12 -0.53
N ILE A 257 35.23 8.32 -0.22
CA ILE A 257 35.21 9.47 -1.13
C ILE A 257 36.64 9.82 -1.57
N PHE A 258 37.57 9.93 -0.64
CA PHE A 258 38.98 10.17 -0.97
C PHE A 258 39.56 9.08 -1.88
N GLY A 259 39.28 7.81 -1.59
CA GLY A 259 39.69 6.67 -2.42
C GLY A 259 39.14 6.74 -3.85
N LYS A 260 37.85 7.06 -4.01
CA LYS A 260 37.17 7.26 -5.30
C LYS A 260 37.81 8.39 -6.10
N LEU A 261 38.02 9.54 -5.45
CA LEU A 261 38.65 10.70 -6.06
C LEU A 261 40.05 10.37 -6.60
N VAL A 262 40.90 9.69 -5.81
CA VAL A 262 42.23 9.24 -6.23
C VAL A 262 42.15 8.27 -7.42
N TYR A 263 41.25 7.29 -7.36
CA TYR A 263 41.07 6.29 -8.42
C TYR A 263 40.63 6.93 -9.75
N GLU A 264 39.62 7.80 -9.72
CA GLU A 264 39.13 8.51 -10.91
C GLU A 264 40.22 9.36 -11.55
N ARG A 265 41.03 10.05 -10.72
CA ARG A 265 42.16 10.82 -11.23
C ARG A 265 43.19 9.95 -11.94
N LEU A 266 43.50 8.77 -11.39
CA LEU A 266 44.43 7.83 -12.03
C LEU A 266 43.86 7.33 -13.37
N LYS A 267 42.53 7.07 -13.42
CA LYS A 267 41.83 6.68 -14.66
C LYS A 267 41.86 7.79 -15.72
N VAL A 268 41.66 9.05 -15.34
CA VAL A 268 41.73 10.22 -16.25
C VAL A 268 43.15 10.43 -16.77
N LYS A 269 44.17 10.25 -15.93
CA LYS A 269 45.59 10.39 -16.33
C LYS A 269 46.10 9.25 -17.20
N ALA A 270 45.42 8.12 -17.22
CA ALA A 270 45.78 7.00 -18.06
C ALA A 270 45.21 7.18 -19.47
N GLU A 271 45.97 7.86 -20.33
CA GLU A 271 45.66 7.98 -21.75
C GLU A 271 45.80 6.60 -22.42
N TYR A 272 44.68 5.97 -22.77
CA TYR A 272 44.67 4.67 -23.43
C TYR A 272 44.42 4.82 -24.94
N TYR A 273 45.34 4.30 -25.74
CA TYR A 273 45.22 4.23 -27.19
C TYR A 273 44.70 2.85 -27.59
N LYS A 274 43.46 2.77 -28.07
CA LYS A 274 42.90 1.51 -28.60
C LYS A 274 43.74 1.03 -29.79
N PRO A 275 44.04 -0.27 -29.92
CA PRO A 275 44.73 -0.81 -31.10
C PRO A 275 44.01 -0.40 -32.38
N GLY A 276 44.70 0.37 -33.25
CA GLY A 276 44.15 0.87 -34.51
C GLY A 276 43.52 2.28 -34.47
N ASN A 277 43.46 2.96 -33.32
CA ASN A 277 42.92 4.32 -33.20
C ASN A 277 43.96 5.29 -32.62
N LYS A 278 44.14 6.46 -33.27
CA LYS A 278 45.15 7.47 -32.89
C LYS A 278 44.65 8.47 -31.83
N MET A 279 43.39 8.37 -31.42
CA MET A 279 42.80 9.25 -30.39
C MET A 279 42.83 8.58 -29.02
N PRO A 280 43.27 9.29 -27.96
CA PRO A 280 43.25 8.78 -26.61
C PRO A 280 41.80 8.62 -26.13
N THR A 281 41.50 7.48 -25.55
CA THR A 281 40.22 7.17 -24.89
C THR A 281 40.48 6.85 -23.42
N SER A 282 39.48 7.04 -22.56
CA SER A 282 39.55 6.60 -21.17
C SER A 282 39.73 5.08 -21.09
N LEU A 283 40.41 4.61 -20.04
CA LEU A 283 40.57 3.18 -19.78
C LEU A 283 39.19 2.48 -19.69
N PRO A 284 39.01 1.30 -20.31
CA PRO A 284 37.85 0.45 -20.09
C PRO A 284 37.69 0.07 -18.62
N ASP A 285 36.49 -0.28 -18.18
CA ASP A 285 36.24 -0.60 -16.75
C ASP A 285 36.97 -1.87 -16.27
N ASN A 286 37.17 -2.85 -17.16
CA ASN A 286 37.93 -4.09 -16.91
C ASN A 286 39.33 -4.04 -17.55
N PHE A 287 40.10 -2.98 -17.29
CA PHE A 287 41.46 -2.85 -17.82
C PHE A 287 42.45 -3.80 -17.12
N THR A 288 43.50 -4.22 -17.83
CA THR A 288 44.65 -4.93 -17.25
C THR A 288 45.82 -3.97 -17.02
N PRO A 289 46.74 -4.27 -16.09
CA PRO A 289 47.91 -3.43 -15.83
C PRO A 289 48.78 -3.17 -17.06
N ASP A 290 48.78 -4.06 -18.06
CA ASP A 290 49.51 -3.90 -19.31
C ASP A 290 48.96 -2.77 -20.18
N MET A 291 47.68 -2.45 -20.04
CA MET A 291 47.00 -1.37 -20.79
C MET A 291 47.25 0.01 -20.16
N VAL A 292 47.88 0.06 -18.98
CA VAL A 292 48.10 1.30 -18.23
C VAL A 292 49.46 1.92 -18.59
N PRO A 293 49.51 3.19 -19.02
CA PRO A 293 50.77 3.88 -19.32
C PRO A 293 51.71 3.97 -18.11
N GLU A 294 53.03 3.94 -18.33
CA GLU A 294 54.02 3.96 -17.25
C GLU A 294 53.93 5.24 -16.39
N ASN A 295 53.58 6.39 -16.97
CA ASN A 295 53.36 7.65 -16.23
C ASN A 295 52.21 7.54 -15.21
N ALA A 296 51.12 6.84 -15.58
CA ALA A 296 50.00 6.60 -14.66
C ALA A 296 50.40 5.58 -13.57
N LYS A 297 51.19 4.55 -13.90
CA LYS A 297 51.77 3.62 -12.91
C LYS A 297 52.70 4.31 -11.94
N GLU A 298 53.57 5.20 -12.41
CA GLU A 298 54.47 5.98 -11.55
C GLU A 298 53.68 6.93 -10.64
N THR A 299 52.65 7.60 -11.17
CA THR A 299 51.73 8.43 -10.36
C THR A 299 51.03 7.60 -9.28
N CYS A 300 50.62 6.36 -9.60
CA CYS A 300 50.02 5.43 -8.66
C CYS A 300 51.02 4.98 -7.57
N ARG A 301 52.24 4.56 -7.94
CA ARG A 301 53.33 4.24 -7.00
C ARG A 301 53.64 5.42 -6.07
N ASN A 302 53.65 6.64 -6.60
CA ASN A 302 53.87 7.87 -5.82
C ASN A 302 52.80 8.08 -4.73
N TRP A 303 51.54 7.73 -4.99
CA TRP A 303 50.50 7.76 -3.95
C TRP A 303 50.79 6.74 -2.85
N PHE A 304 51.14 5.50 -3.21
CA PHE A 304 51.49 4.47 -2.23
C PHE A 304 52.74 4.82 -1.42
N TYR A 305 53.78 5.42 -2.03
CA TYR A 305 54.97 5.87 -1.29
C TYR A 305 54.65 7.00 -0.31
N LYS A 306 53.78 7.95 -0.69
CA LYS A 306 53.32 9.01 0.21
C LYS A 306 52.55 8.45 1.39
N ILE A 307 51.69 7.46 1.16
CA ILE A 307 50.93 6.81 2.24
C ILE A 307 51.84 5.97 3.13
N ALA A 308 52.77 5.21 2.56
CA ALA A 308 53.76 4.44 3.32
C ALA A 308 54.66 5.33 4.22
N SER A 309 54.87 6.60 3.84
CA SER A 309 55.64 7.58 4.60
C SER A 309 54.92 8.15 5.84
N ILE A 310 53.61 7.87 6.00
CA ILE A 310 52.85 8.25 7.19
C ILE A 310 53.41 7.49 8.40
N ARG A 311 53.80 8.22 9.45
CA ARG A 311 54.43 7.66 10.65
C ARG A 311 53.45 6.92 11.56
N GLU A 312 52.23 7.46 11.71
CA GLU A 312 51.21 6.89 12.58
C GLU A 312 50.57 5.65 11.93
N LEU A 313 50.51 4.53 12.65
CA LEU A 313 50.06 3.25 12.11
C LEU A 313 48.60 3.28 11.65
N VAL A 314 47.68 3.75 12.49
CA VAL A 314 46.23 3.70 12.21
C VAL A 314 45.85 4.56 11.00
N PRO A 315 46.23 5.86 10.90
CA PRO A 315 45.95 6.65 9.70
C PRO A 315 46.57 6.07 8.44
N ARG A 316 47.78 5.51 8.53
CA ARG A 316 48.43 4.85 7.39
C ARG A 316 47.60 3.68 6.88
N LEU A 317 47.16 2.78 7.76
CA LEU A 317 46.38 1.61 7.37
C LEU A 317 45.05 2.00 6.74
N TYR A 318 44.29 2.91 7.35
CA TYR A 318 42.99 3.33 6.82
C TYR A 318 43.07 4.02 5.46
N VAL A 319 44.03 4.94 5.27
CA VAL A 319 44.22 5.61 3.98
C VAL A 319 44.72 4.63 2.91
N GLU A 320 45.59 3.68 3.28
CA GLU A 320 46.04 2.62 2.38
C GLU A 320 44.92 1.69 1.94
N MET A 321 44.06 1.28 2.88
CA MET A 321 42.85 0.50 2.62
C MET A 321 41.89 1.27 1.70
N ALA A 322 41.66 2.56 1.94
CA ALA A 322 40.76 3.39 1.13
C ALA A 322 41.17 3.48 -0.35
N ILE A 323 42.47 3.54 -0.64
CA ILE A 323 42.98 3.61 -2.02
C ILE A 323 43.32 2.24 -2.62
N ILE A 324 43.05 1.13 -1.92
CA ILE A 324 43.54 -0.21 -2.32
C ILE A 324 43.09 -0.60 -3.73
N LYS A 325 41.93 -0.13 -4.18
CA LYS A 325 41.44 -0.33 -5.55
C LYS A 325 42.42 0.18 -6.62
N SER A 326 43.19 1.22 -6.28
CA SER A 326 44.22 1.77 -7.15
C SER A 326 45.40 0.81 -7.39
N TYR A 327 45.56 -0.28 -6.62
CA TYR A 327 46.52 -1.34 -6.96
C TYR A 327 46.22 -1.98 -8.33
N SER A 328 44.98 -1.88 -8.82
CA SER A 328 44.61 -2.41 -10.15
C SER A 328 45.39 -1.81 -11.31
N PHE A 329 45.92 -0.59 -11.14
CA PHE A 329 46.81 0.05 -12.12
C PHE A 329 48.21 -0.57 -12.15
N LEU A 330 48.61 -1.25 -11.08
CA LEU A 330 49.95 -1.81 -10.90
C LEU A 330 49.96 -3.31 -11.19
N THR A 331 49.04 -4.07 -10.59
CA THR A 331 49.04 -5.53 -10.63
C THR A 331 47.62 -6.12 -10.57
N THR A 332 47.47 -7.36 -11.04
CA THR A 332 46.23 -8.14 -10.95
C THR A 332 46.34 -9.34 -10.00
N SER A 333 47.55 -9.85 -9.78
CA SER A 333 47.80 -11.07 -8.97
C SER A 333 48.17 -10.80 -7.51
N GLU A 334 48.60 -9.59 -7.16
CA GLU A 334 49.19 -9.31 -5.84
C GLU A 334 48.18 -8.79 -4.81
N PHE A 335 46.90 -8.63 -5.16
CA PHE A 335 45.87 -8.14 -4.24
C PHE A 335 45.78 -8.96 -2.95
N ASN A 336 45.78 -10.29 -3.06
CA ASN A 336 45.71 -11.15 -1.88
C ASN A 336 46.93 -10.95 -0.97
N THR A 337 48.13 -10.81 -1.54
CA THR A 337 49.36 -10.53 -0.76
C THR A 337 49.31 -9.17 -0.06
N ALA A 338 48.75 -8.15 -0.72
CA ALA A 338 48.57 -6.82 -0.12
C ALA A 338 47.54 -6.86 1.02
N LEU A 339 46.40 -7.52 0.82
CA LEU A 339 45.37 -7.70 1.85
C LEU A 339 45.92 -8.47 3.06
N LEU A 340 46.62 -9.60 2.84
CA LEU A 340 47.26 -10.37 3.91
C LEU A 340 48.37 -9.58 4.63
N ARG A 341 49.12 -8.73 3.91
CA ARG A 341 50.09 -7.81 4.53
C ARG A 341 49.37 -6.86 5.48
N ILE A 342 48.27 -6.24 5.04
CA ILE A 342 47.50 -5.30 5.87
C ILE A 342 46.90 -6.04 7.07
N THR A 343 46.36 -7.24 6.90
CA THR A 343 45.90 -8.11 8.02
C THR A 343 47.00 -8.29 9.08
N ARG A 344 48.23 -8.62 8.66
CA ARG A 344 49.37 -8.77 9.59
C ARG A 344 49.76 -7.46 10.24
N MET A 345 49.62 -6.32 9.57
CA MET A 345 49.90 -5.00 10.14
C MET A 345 48.84 -4.58 11.19
N ILE A 346 47.58 -4.99 11.02
CA ILE A 346 46.49 -4.73 11.98
C ILE A 346 46.79 -5.38 13.35
N ARG A 347 47.56 -6.47 13.39
CA ARG A 347 48.04 -7.08 14.65
C ARG A 347 48.84 -6.12 15.54
N GLY A 348 49.38 -5.04 14.98
CA GLY A 348 50.09 -4.00 15.72
C GLY A 348 49.17 -3.02 16.49
N ILE A 349 47.85 -3.10 16.31
CA ILE A 349 46.88 -2.25 17.02
C ILE A 349 46.56 -2.90 18.37
N GLY A 350 46.96 -2.28 19.47
CA GLY A 350 46.77 -2.82 20.83
C GLY A 350 45.36 -2.66 21.42
N ASN A 351 44.56 -1.70 20.92
CA ASN A 351 43.18 -1.52 21.40
C ASN A 351 42.23 -2.47 20.62
N PRO A 352 41.52 -3.40 21.29
CA PRO A 352 40.69 -4.40 20.62
C PRO A 352 39.53 -3.80 19.82
N LEU A 353 38.95 -2.68 20.28
CA LEU A 353 37.85 -2.00 19.60
C LEU A 353 38.32 -1.38 18.27
N ILE A 354 39.43 -0.64 18.30
CA ILE A 354 40.00 -0.06 17.07
C ILE A 354 40.41 -1.17 16.10
N ALA A 355 40.99 -2.25 16.63
CA ALA A 355 41.48 -3.36 15.84
C ALA A 355 40.34 -4.11 15.13
N VAL A 356 39.19 -4.36 15.78
CA VAL A 356 38.06 -5.07 15.11
C VAL A 356 37.46 -4.22 13.98
N TYR A 357 37.34 -2.90 14.17
CA TYR A 357 36.79 -2.01 13.15
C TYR A 357 37.75 -1.82 11.97
N ALA A 358 39.07 -1.81 12.22
CA ALA A 358 40.06 -1.84 11.14
C ALA A 358 39.96 -3.12 10.30
N ARG A 359 39.75 -4.29 10.96
CA ARG A 359 39.50 -5.56 10.27
C ARG A 359 38.20 -5.53 9.47
N CYS A 360 37.13 -4.96 10.04
CA CYS A 360 35.85 -4.80 9.37
C CYS A 360 35.99 -3.96 8.08
N TYR A 361 36.66 -2.81 8.14
CA TYR A 361 36.93 -1.98 6.96
C TYR A 361 37.75 -2.75 5.90
N LEU A 362 38.78 -3.49 6.31
CA LEU A 362 39.57 -4.33 5.41
C LEU A 362 38.70 -5.41 4.73
N CYS A 363 37.84 -6.10 5.48
CA CYS A 363 36.92 -7.10 4.94
C CYS A 363 35.92 -6.48 3.97
N ARG A 364 35.38 -5.29 4.28
CA ARG A 364 34.46 -4.56 3.40
C ARG A 364 35.13 -4.16 2.09
N VAL A 365 36.25 -3.46 2.16
CA VAL A 365 36.96 -3.00 0.96
C VAL A 365 37.52 -4.20 0.19
N GLY A 366 38.03 -5.22 0.87
CA GLY A 366 38.57 -6.43 0.26
C GLY A 366 37.52 -7.26 -0.49
N LEU A 367 36.31 -7.40 0.07
CA LEU A 367 35.18 -8.03 -0.63
C LEU A 367 34.84 -7.24 -1.90
N ALA A 368 34.71 -5.93 -1.78
CA ALA A 368 34.33 -5.07 -2.89
C ALA A 368 35.29 -5.13 -4.08
N LEU A 369 36.57 -5.46 -3.87
CA LEU A 369 37.52 -5.63 -4.96
C LEU A 369 37.16 -6.78 -5.93
N ASN A 370 36.42 -7.82 -5.50
CA ASN A 370 36.02 -9.01 -6.27
C ASN A 370 37.10 -9.62 -7.19
N LYS A 371 38.37 -9.50 -6.79
CA LYS A 371 39.54 -9.94 -7.57
C LYS A 371 40.32 -11.10 -6.93
N THR A 372 39.82 -11.62 -5.81
CA THR A 372 40.48 -12.71 -5.06
C THR A 372 39.56 -13.91 -4.99
N SER A 373 40.02 -15.09 -5.40
CA SER A 373 39.24 -16.33 -5.36
C SER A 373 39.19 -16.99 -3.98
N ASP A 374 40.24 -16.83 -3.18
CA ASP A 374 40.46 -17.71 -2.02
C ASP A 374 40.04 -17.08 -0.67
N PHE A 375 39.73 -15.77 -0.66
CA PHE A 375 39.30 -14.95 0.49
C PHE A 375 40.02 -15.23 1.83
N GLU A 376 41.25 -15.72 1.78
CA GLU A 376 42.03 -16.18 2.96
C GLU A 376 42.21 -15.06 4.00
N PHE A 377 42.36 -13.81 3.53
CA PHE A 377 42.49 -12.66 4.41
C PHE A 377 41.29 -12.48 5.34
N VAL A 378 40.05 -12.79 4.93
CA VAL A 378 38.85 -12.67 5.78
C VAL A 378 38.94 -13.65 6.95
N ARG A 379 39.34 -14.89 6.64
CA ARG A 379 39.54 -15.96 7.63
C ARG A 379 40.63 -15.60 8.63
N GLU A 380 41.78 -15.13 8.15
CA GLU A 380 42.89 -14.69 9.00
C GLU A 380 42.49 -13.51 9.90
N ASN A 381 41.73 -12.55 9.39
CA ASN A 381 41.23 -11.44 10.21
C ASN A 381 40.33 -11.92 11.35
N PHE A 382 39.42 -12.87 11.08
CA PHE A 382 38.56 -13.44 12.11
C PHE A 382 39.35 -14.27 13.13
N TYR A 383 40.28 -15.11 12.68
CA TYR A 383 41.12 -15.91 13.59
C TYR A 383 42.07 -15.07 14.43
N ASP A 384 42.63 -13.99 13.87
CA ASP A 384 43.42 -13.03 14.63
C ASP A 384 42.57 -12.35 15.71
N PHE A 385 41.30 -12.03 15.41
CA PHE A 385 40.37 -11.51 16.42
C PHE A 385 40.12 -12.56 17.53
N LEU A 386 39.83 -13.81 17.18
CA LEU A 386 39.67 -14.90 18.15
C LEU A 386 40.90 -15.10 19.04
N PHE A 387 42.10 -15.00 18.46
CA PHE A 387 43.36 -15.10 19.22
C PHE A 387 43.48 -14.00 20.29
N THR A 388 43.02 -12.79 19.97
CA THR A 388 43.02 -11.65 20.90
C THR A 388 41.74 -11.53 21.74
N TYR A 389 40.78 -12.44 21.61
CA TYR A 389 39.44 -12.30 22.19
C TYR A 389 39.44 -12.15 23.72
N GLN A 390 40.36 -12.84 24.41
CA GLN A 390 40.50 -12.74 25.87
C GLN A 390 40.88 -11.34 26.36
N GLN A 391 41.42 -10.47 25.48
CA GLN A 391 41.74 -9.09 25.83
C GLN A 391 40.50 -8.26 26.15
N LEU A 392 39.33 -8.60 25.59
CA LEU A 392 38.05 -7.91 25.86
C LEU A 392 37.64 -8.02 27.34
N PHE A 393 38.12 -9.04 28.05
CA PHE A 393 37.81 -9.31 29.45
C PHE A 393 38.98 -8.98 30.39
N GLY A 394 40.06 -8.38 29.87
CA GLY A 394 41.26 -8.03 30.62
C GLY A 394 41.03 -6.97 31.69
N GLN A 395 41.95 -6.89 32.66
CA GLN A 395 41.84 -5.95 33.78
C GLN A 395 41.83 -4.48 33.35
N PHE A 396 42.58 -4.15 32.29
CA PHE A 396 42.62 -2.79 31.73
C PHE A 396 41.23 -2.31 31.27
N VAL A 397 40.52 -3.16 30.52
CA VAL A 397 39.17 -2.87 30.03
C VAL A 397 38.19 -2.68 31.20
N LYS A 398 38.29 -3.51 32.25
CA LYS A 398 37.46 -3.35 33.45
C LYS A 398 37.65 -1.99 34.12
N THR A 399 38.88 -1.48 34.17
CA THR A 399 39.15 -0.13 34.70
C THR A 399 38.54 0.95 33.80
N GLU A 400 38.71 0.84 32.48
CA GLU A 400 38.16 1.80 31.51
C GLU A 400 36.63 1.85 31.52
N LEU A 401 35.98 0.70 31.72
CA LEU A 401 34.52 0.59 31.88
C LEU A 401 34.01 1.34 33.12
N ILE A 402 34.75 1.29 34.22
CA ILE A 402 34.41 2.00 35.46
C ILE A 402 34.58 3.51 35.23
N GLU A 403 35.65 3.93 34.58
CA GLU A 403 35.91 5.34 34.27
C GLU A 403 34.80 5.94 33.37
N GLN A 404 34.30 5.18 32.40
CA GLN A 404 33.24 5.61 31.47
C GLN A 404 31.81 5.23 31.92
N ASN A 405 31.61 4.71 33.14
CA ASN A 405 30.31 4.26 33.66
C ASN A 405 29.53 3.33 32.70
N MET A 406 30.24 2.44 32.00
CA MET A 406 29.66 1.56 30.98
C MET A 406 29.56 0.12 31.47
N THR A 407 28.43 -0.55 31.17
CA THR A 407 28.28 -1.98 31.49
C THR A 407 29.09 -2.85 30.53
N LEU A 408 29.51 -4.04 30.99
CA LEU A 408 30.23 -5.00 30.15
C LEU A 408 29.42 -5.37 28.89
N TYR A 409 28.10 -5.55 29.02
CA TYR A 409 27.22 -5.78 27.87
C TYR A 409 27.26 -4.63 26.86
N SER A 410 27.10 -3.38 27.33
CA SER A 410 27.12 -2.20 26.46
C SER A 410 28.43 -2.12 25.66
N TYR A 411 29.55 -2.47 26.28
CA TYR A 411 30.85 -2.55 25.62
C TYR A 411 30.93 -3.68 24.59
N LEU A 412 30.52 -4.90 24.95
CA LEU A 412 30.52 -6.03 24.01
C LEU A 412 29.59 -5.77 22.81
N ASN A 413 28.47 -5.07 23.03
CA ASN A 413 27.55 -4.65 21.97
C ASN A 413 28.19 -3.66 20.96
N LEU A 414 29.29 -2.98 21.31
CA LEU A 414 30.05 -2.15 20.35
C LEU A 414 30.78 -2.97 19.30
N TYR A 415 31.05 -4.26 19.57
CA TYR A 415 31.76 -5.14 18.65
C TYR A 415 30.84 -5.79 17.61
N LEU A 416 29.55 -5.93 17.91
CA LEU A 416 28.58 -6.63 17.05
C LEU A 416 28.58 -6.11 15.60
N PRO A 417 28.50 -4.80 15.30
CA PRO A 417 28.44 -4.36 13.90
C PRO A 417 29.65 -4.76 13.06
N ALA A 418 30.85 -4.72 13.67
CA ALA A 418 32.08 -5.11 13.01
C ALA A 418 32.21 -6.64 12.90
N LEU A 419 31.87 -7.36 13.97
CA LEU A 419 31.99 -8.81 14.04
C LEU A 419 30.98 -9.51 13.13
N ASP A 420 29.72 -9.05 13.15
CA ASP A 420 28.64 -9.55 12.30
C ASP A 420 29.00 -9.38 10.82
N TRP A 421 29.59 -8.23 10.43
CA TRP A 421 30.04 -8.02 9.06
C TRP A 421 31.17 -8.98 8.67
N ILE A 422 32.21 -9.10 9.51
CA ILE A 422 33.33 -10.01 9.23
C ILE A 422 32.82 -11.45 9.07
N LEU A 423 31.91 -11.90 9.93
CA LEU A 423 31.32 -13.23 9.87
C LEU A 423 30.41 -13.43 8.66
N GLN A 424 29.60 -12.44 8.28
CA GLN A 424 28.78 -12.54 7.07
C GLN A 424 29.62 -12.65 5.81
N VAL A 425 30.68 -11.84 5.69
CA VAL A 425 31.64 -11.95 4.59
C VAL A 425 32.31 -13.33 4.60
N LEU A 426 32.65 -13.86 5.78
CA LEU A 426 33.22 -15.20 5.91
C LEU A 426 32.25 -16.29 5.44
N VAL A 427 30.97 -16.21 5.84
CA VAL A 427 29.92 -17.18 5.47
C VAL A 427 29.63 -17.13 3.97
N ALA A 428 29.61 -15.94 3.36
CA ALA A 428 29.37 -15.78 1.93
C ALA A 428 30.52 -16.33 1.06
N THR A 429 31.74 -16.34 1.58
CA THR A 429 32.96 -16.70 0.83
C THR A 429 33.47 -18.12 1.10
N THR A 430 32.89 -18.83 2.06
CA THR A 430 33.42 -20.12 2.55
C THR A 430 32.40 -21.26 2.40
N SER A 431 32.87 -22.50 2.16
CA SER A 431 32.02 -23.70 2.15
C SER A 431 31.59 -24.15 3.55
N GLU A 432 30.46 -24.84 3.66
CA GLU A 432 29.83 -25.26 4.93
C GLU A 432 30.74 -26.06 5.87
N ASN A 433 31.63 -26.93 5.35
CA ASN A 433 32.56 -27.71 6.17
C ASN A 433 33.48 -26.86 7.07
N PHE A 434 33.84 -25.65 6.63
CA PHE A 434 34.67 -24.75 7.45
C PHE A 434 33.83 -23.95 8.46
N LEU A 435 32.52 -23.83 8.27
CA LEU A 435 31.63 -23.18 9.23
C LEU A 435 31.57 -23.99 10.54
N GLU A 436 31.66 -25.32 10.45
CA GLU A 436 31.79 -26.19 11.62
C GLU A 436 33.09 -25.96 12.38
N ASP A 437 34.22 -25.80 11.67
CA ASP A 437 35.50 -25.46 12.30
C ASP A 437 35.42 -24.08 12.99
N VAL A 438 34.85 -23.08 12.32
CA VAL A 438 34.62 -21.75 12.89
C VAL A 438 33.78 -21.83 14.17
N LEU A 439 32.66 -22.56 14.13
CA LEU A 439 31.80 -22.77 15.30
C LEU A 439 32.54 -23.50 16.42
N SER A 440 33.33 -24.53 16.12
CA SER A 440 34.12 -25.28 17.11
C SER A 440 35.16 -24.41 17.81
N ARG A 441 35.83 -23.52 17.07
CA ARG A 441 36.81 -22.57 17.62
C ARG A 441 36.15 -21.51 18.50
N CYS A 442 34.97 -21.04 18.13
CA CYS A 442 34.19 -20.11 18.95
C CYS A 442 33.72 -20.76 20.25
N LYS A 443 33.32 -22.04 20.23
CA LYS A 443 32.94 -22.81 21.42
C LYS A 443 34.10 -22.97 22.42
N ASN A 444 35.33 -23.09 21.92
CA ASN A 444 36.52 -23.28 22.75
C ASN A 444 37.00 -22.00 23.47
N GLN A 445 36.42 -20.82 23.15
CA GLN A 445 36.75 -19.57 23.82
C GLN A 445 35.98 -19.43 25.13
N ALA A 446 36.64 -18.96 26.20
CA ALA A 446 35.93 -18.52 27.39
C ALA A 446 35.06 -17.30 27.06
N ASN A 447 33.85 -17.20 27.65
CA ASN A 447 32.85 -16.16 27.38
C ASN A 447 32.40 -16.10 25.91
N SER A 448 32.04 -17.25 25.32
CA SER A 448 31.66 -17.37 23.91
C SER A 448 30.34 -16.70 23.53
N SER A 449 29.61 -16.11 24.48
CA SER A 449 28.27 -15.54 24.29
C SER A 449 28.21 -14.47 23.17
N LEU A 450 29.16 -13.52 23.13
CA LEU A 450 29.20 -12.51 22.06
C LEU A 450 29.42 -13.14 20.68
N LEU A 451 30.36 -14.10 20.60
CA LEU A 451 30.66 -14.83 19.37
C LEU A 451 29.45 -15.63 18.90
N LEU A 452 28.75 -16.29 19.83
CA LEU A 452 27.57 -17.08 19.54
C LEU A 452 26.42 -16.20 19.02
N ASN A 453 26.20 -15.03 19.63
CA ASN A 453 25.22 -14.08 19.11
C ASN A 453 25.53 -13.67 17.66
N SER A 454 26.80 -13.37 17.39
CA SER A 454 27.25 -12.94 16.06
C SER A 454 27.16 -14.07 15.03
N ILE A 455 27.33 -15.32 15.45
CA ILE A 455 27.08 -16.51 14.60
C ILE A 455 25.59 -16.63 14.29
N LEU A 456 24.72 -16.50 15.29
CA LEU A 456 23.27 -16.60 15.10
C LEU A 456 22.73 -15.51 14.15
N THR A 457 23.33 -14.33 14.12
CA THR A 457 22.94 -13.24 13.20
C THR A 457 23.61 -13.32 11.82
N ALA A 458 24.84 -13.85 11.73
CA ALA A 458 25.62 -13.84 10.50
C ALA A 458 25.48 -15.12 9.65
N PHE A 459 25.23 -16.27 10.28
CA PHE A 459 25.13 -17.54 9.56
C PHE A 459 23.80 -17.64 8.82
N LYS A 460 23.75 -18.50 7.78
CA LYS A 460 22.51 -18.74 7.06
C LYS A 460 21.47 -19.37 8.00
N PRO A 461 20.21 -18.90 8.01
CA PRO A 461 19.15 -19.49 8.85
C PRO A 461 18.99 -21.00 8.64
N THR A 462 19.19 -21.50 7.42
CA THR A 462 19.19 -22.94 7.09
C THR A 462 20.21 -23.73 7.89
N TYR A 463 21.44 -23.23 8.02
CA TYR A 463 22.51 -23.88 8.80
C TYR A 463 22.14 -23.96 10.28
N ILE A 464 21.47 -22.92 10.80
CA ILE A 464 21.05 -22.81 12.20
C ILE A 464 19.84 -23.73 12.47
N GLY A 465 18.86 -23.74 11.58
CA GLY A 465 17.64 -24.55 11.68
C GLY A 465 17.93 -26.04 11.76
N GLU A 466 18.81 -26.57 10.90
CA GLU A 466 19.21 -27.99 10.91
C GLU A 466 19.92 -28.41 12.22
N ARG A 467 20.58 -27.47 12.90
CA ARG A 467 21.35 -27.69 14.14
C ARG A 467 20.76 -26.97 15.35
N ALA A 468 19.46 -26.67 15.31
CA ALA A 468 18.82 -25.83 16.32
C ALA A 468 19.01 -26.38 17.75
N MET A 469 18.92 -27.70 17.93
CA MET A 469 19.13 -28.35 19.23
C MET A 469 20.55 -28.15 19.77
N ASP A 470 21.58 -28.19 18.90
CA ASP A 470 22.95 -27.94 19.32
C ASP A 470 23.10 -26.51 19.84
N PHE A 471 22.51 -25.53 19.15
CA PHE A 471 22.51 -24.13 19.59
C PHE A 471 21.78 -23.93 20.91
N VAL A 472 20.62 -24.56 21.12
CA VAL A 472 19.89 -24.48 22.40
C VAL A 472 20.72 -25.07 23.55
N ASN A 473 21.36 -26.22 23.33
CA ASN A 473 22.23 -26.84 24.34
C ASN A 473 23.41 -25.94 24.68
N LEU A 474 24.05 -25.33 23.68
CA LEU A 474 25.15 -24.37 23.90
C LEU A 474 24.70 -23.17 24.71
N ILE A 475 23.57 -22.55 24.36
CA ILE A 475 23.04 -21.39 25.09
C ILE A 475 22.72 -21.79 26.54
N THR A 476 22.19 -22.98 26.78
CA THR A 476 21.86 -23.47 28.12
C THR A 476 23.09 -23.64 29.01
N THR A 477 24.23 -24.03 28.43
CA THR A 477 25.50 -24.23 29.18
C THR A 477 26.26 -22.93 29.49
N ILE A 478 25.87 -21.81 28.88
CA ILE A 478 26.54 -20.52 29.05
C ILE A 478 26.07 -19.84 30.34
N GLU A 479 27.01 -19.46 31.20
CA GLU A 479 26.77 -18.58 32.34
C GLU A 479 26.67 -17.12 31.88
N ASP A 480 25.90 -16.29 32.60
CA ASP A 480 25.59 -14.88 32.28
C ASP A 480 26.82 -13.93 32.49
N ASP A 481 28.01 -14.35 32.06
CA ASP A 481 29.32 -13.70 32.25
C ASP A 481 29.58 -12.56 31.25
N GLY A 482 28.62 -11.65 31.14
CA GLY A 482 28.77 -10.34 30.48
C GLY A 482 27.81 -10.09 29.33
N PHE A 483 27.61 -11.03 28.41
CA PHE A 483 26.60 -10.91 27.36
C PHE A 483 25.32 -11.65 27.77
N PRO A 484 24.15 -10.99 27.85
CA PRO A 484 22.94 -11.58 28.39
C PRO A 484 22.40 -12.76 27.57
N GLN A 485 22.08 -13.85 28.25
CA GLN A 485 21.55 -15.07 27.64
C GLN A 485 20.20 -14.86 26.93
N TYR A 486 19.34 -13.95 27.42
CA TYR A 486 18.04 -13.66 26.80
C TYR A 486 18.15 -13.12 25.35
N LEU A 487 19.26 -12.43 25.03
CA LEU A 487 19.52 -11.96 23.66
C LEU A 487 19.93 -13.10 22.74
N LEU A 488 20.63 -14.11 23.26
CA LEU A 488 20.97 -15.32 22.49
C LEU A 488 19.71 -16.09 22.11
N TYR A 489 18.79 -16.27 23.07
CA TYR A 489 17.50 -16.89 22.79
C TYR A 489 16.65 -16.07 21.81
N ARG A 490 16.75 -14.73 21.84
CA ARG A 490 16.08 -13.88 20.87
C ARG A 490 16.66 -14.08 19.47
N SER A 491 17.97 -13.96 19.29
CA SER A 491 18.66 -14.13 18.00
C SER A 491 18.45 -15.54 17.41
N LEU A 492 18.44 -16.57 18.28
CA LEU A 492 18.09 -17.93 17.87
C LEU A 492 16.63 -18.00 17.38
N GLY A 493 15.69 -17.44 18.14
CA GLY A 493 14.29 -17.40 17.74
C GLY A 493 14.08 -16.68 16.40
N GLU A 494 14.77 -15.56 16.17
CA GLU A 494 14.70 -14.80 14.90
C GLU A 494 15.16 -15.68 13.73
N SER A 495 16.22 -16.48 13.92
CA SER A 495 16.71 -17.43 12.91
C SER A 495 15.73 -18.57 12.64
N LEU A 496 15.12 -19.14 13.70
CA LEU A 496 14.20 -20.28 13.60
C LEU A 496 12.81 -19.91 13.07
N VAL A 497 12.43 -18.64 13.18
CA VAL A 497 11.22 -18.11 12.54
C VAL A 497 11.41 -17.96 11.03
N LEU A 498 12.64 -17.62 10.58
CA LEU A 498 12.95 -17.52 9.16
C LEU A 498 13.06 -18.88 8.49
N GLU A 499 13.74 -19.84 9.13
CA GLU A 499 13.82 -21.22 8.65
C GLU A 499 13.49 -22.20 9.76
N SER A 500 12.51 -23.05 9.50
CA SER A 500 11.97 -23.97 10.50
C SER A 500 12.96 -25.10 10.85
N PRO A 501 13.13 -25.42 12.13
CA PRO A 501 13.89 -26.60 12.54
C PRO A 501 13.14 -27.90 12.19
N PRO A 502 13.82 -29.06 12.26
CA PRO A 502 13.18 -30.36 12.14
C PRO A 502 11.98 -30.50 13.08
N LYS A 503 10.84 -31.01 12.58
CA LYS A 503 9.58 -31.08 13.35
C LYS A 503 9.70 -31.86 14.66
N GLU A 504 10.59 -32.84 14.71
CA GLU A 504 10.86 -33.67 15.89
C GLU A 504 11.51 -32.85 17.02
N ASP A 505 12.31 -31.84 16.66
CA ASP A 505 13.05 -31.02 17.60
C ASP A 505 12.23 -29.83 18.13
N CYS A 506 11.24 -29.34 17.36
CA CYS A 506 10.46 -28.16 17.71
C CYS A 506 9.95 -28.19 19.16
N GLN A 507 9.32 -29.29 19.58
CA GLN A 507 8.74 -29.41 20.93
C GLN A 507 9.81 -29.34 22.02
N SER A 508 10.94 -30.02 21.81
CA SER A 508 12.06 -30.06 22.75
C SER A 508 12.68 -28.67 22.90
N ILE A 509 12.90 -27.97 21.78
CA ILE A 509 13.39 -26.59 21.73
C ILE A 509 12.45 -25.68 22.53
N LEU A 510 11.15 -25.71 22.23
CA LEU A 510 10.17 -24.85 22.89
C LEU A 510 10.15 -25.11 24.40
N ASN A 511 10.17 -26.37 24.84
CA ASN A 511 10.16 -26.71 26.27
C ASN A 511 11.40 -26.17 27.02
N MET A 512 12.59 -26.30 26.43
CA MET A 512 13.84 -25.79 27.02
C MET A 512 13.83 -24.27 27.12
N VAL A 513 13.43 -23.59 26.03
CA VAL A 513 13.37 -22.13 25.99
C VAL A 513 12.25 -21.60 26.90
N TRP A 514 11.10 -22.25 26.92
CA TRP A 514 9.99 -21.89 27.78
C TRP A 514 10.37 -21.94 29.26
N LYS A 515 11.11 -22.97 29.68
CA LYS A 515 11.65 -23.05 31.04
C LYS A 515 12.47 -21.79 31.38
N TYR A 516 13.41 -21.41 30.50
CA TYR A 516 14.19 -20.20 30.69
C TYR A 516 13.33 -18.93 30.72
N ILE A 517 12.41 -18.76 29.77
CA ILE A 517 11.51 -17.59 29.69
C ILE A 517 10.69 -17.45 30.98
N THR A 518 10.20 -18.56 31.55
CA THR A 518 9.43 -18.53 32.80
C THR A 518 10.26 -18.15 34.02
N GLU A 519 11.57 -18.38 34.02
CA GLU A 519 12.49 -17.99 35.10
C GLU A 519 12.84 -16.49 35.08
N LEU A 520 12.65 -15.80 33.94
CA LEU A 520 12.90 -14.37 33.81
C LEU A 520 11.95 -13.52 34.68
N THR A 521 12.52 -12.75 35.61
CA THR A 521 11.77 -11.85 36.51
C THR A 521 11.62 -10.43 35.98
N ASN A 522 12.54 -9.98 35.12
CA ASN A 522 12.52 -8.62 34.56
C ASN A 522 11.56 -8.55 33.35
N PRO A 523 10.51 -7.69 33.38
CA PRO A 523 9.54 -7.57 32.30
C PRO A 523 10.15 -7.22 30.94
N SER A 524 11.17 -6.35 30.92
CA SER A 524 11.82 -5.95 29.67
C SER A 524 12.55 -7.15 29.02
N LYS A 525 13.35 -7.89 29.80
CA LYS A 525 14.05 -9.09 29.30
C LYS A 525 13.06 -10.15 28.82
N PHE A 526 11.98 -10.36 29.56
CA PHE A 526 10.91 -11.30 29.22
C PHE A 526 10.24 -10.94 27.88
N MET A 527 9.83 -9.68 27.70
CA MET A 527 9.16 -9.23 26.48
C MET A 527 10.04 -9.36 25.24
N HIS A 528 11.34 -9.10 25.37
CA HIS A 528 12.28 -9.24 24.24
C HIS A 528 12.37 -10.66 23.69
N CYS A 529 12.22 -11.70 24.54
CA CYS A 529 12.17 -13.09 24.10
C CYS A 529 10.78 -13.46 23.58
N VAL A 530 9.73 -13.12 24.33
CA VAL A 530 8.35 -13.53 24.02
C VAL A 530 7.87 -12.99 22.67
N GLU A 531 8.25 -11.78 22.29
CA GLU A 531 7.91 -11.17 21.00
C GLU A 531 8.28 -12.04 19.78
N ILE A 532 9.36 -12.82 19.90
CA ILE A 532 9.86 -13.70 18.83
C ILE A 532 9.34 -15.13 19.03
N TRP A 533 9.41 -15.66 20.25
CA TRP A 533 9.04 -17.05 20.52
C TRP A 533 7.55 -17.32 20.39
N ILE A 534 6.69 -16.31 20.55
CA ILE A 534 5.26 -16.47 20.27
C ILE A 534 5.00 -16.63 18.77
N GLN A 535 5.80 -15.98 17.91
CA GLN A 535 5.71 -16.15 16.46
C GLN A 535 6.15 -17.57 16.06
N PHE A 536 7.25 -18.06 16.64
CA PHE A 536 7.67 -19.45 16.46
C PHE A 536 6.57 -20.44 16.90
N THR A 537 5.91 -20.15 18.02
CA THR A 537 4.81 -20.97 18.53
C THR A 537 3.60 -20.95 17.58
N ALA A 538 3.24 -19.78 17.04
CA ALA A 538 2.13 -19.64 16.10
C ALA A 538 2.36 -20.37 14.77
N ILE A 539 3.62 -20.52 14.33
CA ILE A 539 3.98 -21.23 13.10
C ILE A 539 3.92 -22.75 13.29
N HIS A 540 4.41 -23.27 14.42
CA HIS A 540 4.70 -24.70 14.58
C HIS A 540 3.73 -25.48 15.46
N PHE A 541 3.00 -24.82 16.36
CA PHE A 541 2.24 -25.46 17.41
C PHE A 541 0.75 -25.15 17.32
N SER A 542 -0.01 -25.81 18.19
CA SER A 542 -1.44 -25.60 18.31
C SER A 542 -1.77 -24.35 19.12
N VAL A 543 -3.05 -24.02 19.18
CA VAL A 543 -3.57 -22.93 20.01
C VAL A 543 -3.30 -23.09 21.51
N ASN A 544 -3.06 -24.30 22.01
CA ASN A 544 -2.84 -24.53 23.44
C ASN A 544 -1.54 -23.90 23.94
N GLU A 545 -0.46 -24.06 23.18
CA GLU A 545 0.84 -23.47 23.51
C GLU A 545 0.77 -21.93 23.48
N LEU A 546 0.05 -21.36 22.52
CA LEU A 546 -0.20 -19.92 22.47
C LEU A 546 -0.96 -19.41 23.70
N ASN A 547 -1.97 -20.15 24.17
CA ASN A 547 -2.72 -19.79 25.36
C ASN A 547 -1.85 -19.73 26.63
N LEU A 548 -0.81 -20.57 26.72
CA LEU A 548 0.17 -20.53 27.82
C LEU A 548 1.04 -19.26 27.76
N PHE A 549 1.49 -18.85 26.58
CA PHE A 549 2.21 -17.59 26.38
C PHE A 549 1.34 -16.40 26.78
N PHE A 550 0.09 -16.33 26.32
CA PHE A 550 -0.84 -15.25 26.68
C PHE A 550 -1.07 -15.17 28.20
N GLY A 551 -1.33 -16.30 28.85
CA GLY A 551 -1.47 -16.37 30.30
C GLY A 551 -0.24 -15.83 31.03
N LYS A 552 0.98 -16.19 30.58
CA LYS A 552 2.21 -15.67 31.18
C LYS A 552 2.47 -14.20 30.90
N ILE A 553 2.12 -13.69 29.73
CA ILE A 553 2.20 -12.24 29.45
C ILE A 553 1.29 -11.48 30.43
N ILE A 554 0.05 -11.95 30.62
CA ILE A 554 -0.90 -11.35 31.56
C ILE A 554 -0.36 -11.43 32.99
N ASP A 555 0.06 -12.61 33.46
CA ASP A 555 0.62 -12.81 34.80
C ASP A 555 1.81 -11.88 35.10
N ARG A 556 2.68 -11.63 34.10
CA ARG A 556 3.93 -10.89 34.27
C ARG A 556 3.76 -9.38 34.13
N LEU A 557 2.91 -8.92 33.21
CA LEU A 557 2.78 -7.49 32.90
C LEU A 557 1.68 -6.79 33.70
N ASN A 558 0.65 -7.52 34.11
CA ASN A 558 -0.47 -6.98 34.89
C ASN A 558 -0.01 -6.43 36.26
N PRO A 559 0.90 -7.08 37.02
CA PRO A 559 1.52 -6.49 38.20
C PRO A 559 2.24 -5.19 37.83
N ASN A 560 1.93 -4.11 38.56
CA ASN A 560 2.49 -2.76 38.38
C ASN A 560 2.08 -2.01 37.09
N LYS A 561 1.09 -2.49 36.32
CA LYS A 561 0.67 -1.88 35.05
C LYS A 561 1.82 -1.68 34.04
N SER A 562 2.82 -2.56 34.09
CA SER A 562 4.01 -2.44 33.25
C SER A 562 3.72 -2.61 31.75
N PHE A 563 2.58 -3.21 31.39
CA PHE A 563 2.10 -3.32 30.00
C PHE A 563 1.98 -1.97 29.27
N GLU A 564 1.76 -0.85 29.98
CA GLU A 564 1.62 0.47 29.34
C GLU A 564 2.89 0.92 28.58
N HIS A 565 4.06 0.45 29.02
CA HIS A 565 5.34 0.72 28.36
C HIS A 565 5.61 -0.17 27.16
N PHE A 566 4.86 -1.28 27.02
CA PHE A 566 5.09 -2.32 26.03
C PHE A 566 3.98 -2.43 24.98
N TYR A 567 3.10 -1.42 24.86
CA TYR A 567 2.02 -1.44 23.85
C TYR A 567 2.50 -1.74 22.42
N PRO A 568 3.58 -1.14 21.89
CA PRO A 568 4.04 -1.46 20.54
C PRO A 568 4.44 -2.94 20.37
N GLN A 569 5.09 -3.51 21.39
CA GLN A 569 5.50 -4.92 21.37
C GLN A 569 4.28 -5.86 21.47
N LEU A 570 3.29 -5.51 22.28
CA LEU A 570 2.04 -6.28 22.39
C LEU A 570 1.22 -6.22 21.09
N GLN A 571 1.20 -5.07 20.40
CA GLN A 571 0.60 -4.96 19.07
C GLN A 571 1.29 -5.87 18.06
N ASN A 572 2.63 -5.82 17.99
CA ASN A 572 3.42 -6.70 17.13
C ASN A 572 3.15 -8.18 17.42
N ILE A 573 3.00 -8.56 18.70
CA ILE A 573 2.66 -9.92 19.10
C ILE A 573 1.31 -10.34 18.51
N ILE A 574 0.26 -9.51 18.64
CA ILE A 574 -1.06 -9.84 18.12
C ILE A 574 -1.03 -9.91 16.59
N GLU A 575 -0.38 -8.97 15.92
CA GLU A 575 -0.22 -8.98 14.47
C GLU A 575 0.48 -10.26 13.97
N LYS A 576 1.56 -10.67 14.63
CA LYS A 576 2.29 -11.92 14.33
C LYS A 576 1.43 -13.15 14.56
N VAL A 577 0.67 -13.21 15.65
CA VAL A 577 -0.23 -14.35 15.91
C VAL A 577 -1.34 -14.40 14.85
N VAL A 578 -2.01 -13.28 14.59
CA VAL A 578 -3.12 -13.18 13.64
C VAL A 578 -2.68 -13.54 12.22
N SER A 579 -1.49 -13.09 11.79
CA SER A 579 -0.96 -13.39 10.44
C SER A 579 -0.62 -14.86 10.19
N HIS A 580 -0.25 -15.61 11.23
CA HIS A 580 0.14 -17.02 11.11
C HIS A 580 -0.96 -18.00 11.53
N THR A 581 -2.04 -17.53 12.16
CA THR A 581 -3.14 -18.39 12.61
C THR A 581 -4.11 -18.69 11.47
N GLN A 582 -4.35 -19.97 11.21
CA GLN A 582 -5.34 -20.42 10.22
C GLN A 582 -6.71 -20.73 10.84
N ASP A 583 -6.78 -21.05 12.13
CA ASP A 583 -8.03 -21.35 12.83
C ASP A 583 -8.36 -20.25 13.84
N PHE A 584 -9.08 -19.22 13.39
CA PHE A 584 -9.49 -18.11 14.26
C PHE A 584 -10.57 -18.49 15.27
N GLU A 585 -11.35 -19.54 15.00
CA GLU A 585 -12.40 -20.00 15.92
C GLU A 585 -11.75 -20.50 17.21
N SER A 586 -10.72 -21.33 17.06
CA SER A 586 -9.93 -21.80 18.21
C SER A 586 -9.14 -20.68 18.91
N LEU A 587 -8.68 -19.65 18.18
CA LEU A 587 -7.98 -18.49 18.76
C LEU A 587 -8.89 -17.64 19.66
N LEU A 588 -10.10 -17.31 19.20
CA LEU A 588 -11.04 -16.51 20.00
C LEU A 588 -11.67 -17.31 21.14
N ALA A 589 -11.72 -18.63 21.03
CA ALA A 589 -12.20 -19.50 22.11
C ALA A 589 -11.19 -19.67 23.26
N MET A 590 -9.95 -19.20 23.11
CA MET A 590 -8.94 -19.30 24.18
C MET A 590 -9.28 -18.42 25.39
N ASP A 591 -9.08 -18.97 26.59
CA ASP A 591 -9.34 -18.26 27.84
C ASP A 591 -8.53 -16.97 27.99
N ASN A 592 -7.28 -16.93 27.52
CA ASN A 592 -6.38 -15.78 27.74
C ASN A 592 -6.31 -14.79 26.56
N PHE A 593 -6.92 -15.08 25.41
CA PHE A 593 -6.80 -14.19 24.23
C PHE A 593 -7.60 -12.89 24.38
N LEU A 594 -8.89 -12.95 24.76
CA LEU A 594 -9.68 -11.75 25.03
C LEU A 594 -9.13 -10.95 26.23
N PRO A 595 -8.72 -11.58 27.35
CA PRO A 595 -8.03 -10.88 28.43
C PRO A 595 -6.74 -10.17 28.00
N LEU A 596 -6.01 -10.70 27.01
CA LEU A 596 -4.84 -10.02 26.44
C LEU A 596 -5.24 -8.73 25.72
N ILE A 597 -6.34 -8.75 24.94
CA ILE A 597 -6.89 -7.55 24.30
C ILE A 597 -7.38 -6.53 25.36
N ASP A 598 -7.86 -7.02 26.50
CA ASP A 598 -8.28 -6.14 27.59
C ASP A 598 -7.13 -5.45 28.33
N LEU A 599 -5.87 -5.89 28.14
CA LEU A 599 -4.69 -5.15 28.64
C LEU A 599 -4.52 -3.77 27.98
N PHE A 600 -5.08 -3.57 26.78
CA PHE A 600 -5.02 -2.28 26.09
C PHE A 600 -6.03 -1.30 26.69
N HIS A 601 -5.59 -0.54 27.70
CA HIS A 601 -6.43 0.47 28.34
C HIS A 601 -6.59 1.76 27.51
N LYS A 602 -5.67 2.04 26.59
CA LYS A 602 -5.78 3.18 25.66
C LYS A 602 -6.73 2.80 24.53
N GLU A 603 -7.87 3.50 24.45
CA GLU A 603 -8.93 3.22 23.47
C GLU A 603 -8.41 3.21 22.03
N SER A 604 -7.59 4.18 21.63
CA SER A 604 -7.03 4.24 20.28
C SER A 604 -6.22 3.00 19.90
N ILE A 605 -5.36 2.53 20.82
CA ILE A 605 -4.51 1.35 20.61
C ILE A 605 -5.37 0.08 20.58
N LYS A 606 -6.36 -0.01 21.48
CA LYS A 606 -7.29 -1.15 21.53
C LYS A 606 -8.08 -1.28 20.23
N VAL A 607 -8.53 -0.17 19.65
CA VAL A 607 -9.25 -0.15 18.37
C VAL A 607 -8.36 -0.63 17.23
N GLU A 608 -7.11 -0.17 17.15
CA GLU A 608 -6.16 -0.64 16.13
C GLU A 608 -5.92 -2.16 16.22
N VAL A 609 -5.74 -2.69 17.44
CA VAL A 609 -5.61 -4.14 17.66
C VAL A 609 -6.86 -4.89 17.19
N CYS A 610 -8.06 -4.39 17.54
CA CYS A 610 -9.31 -4.98 17.07
C CYS A 610 -9.45 -4.94 15.54
N LYS A 611 -9.01 -3.86 14.88
CA LYS A 611 -8.95 -3.78 13.41
C LYS A 611 -8.05 -4.87 12.85
N THR A 612 -6.82 -5.03 13.38
CA THR A 612 -5.89 -6.09 12.94
C THR A 612 -6.50 -7.48 13.06
N VAL A 613 -7.23 -7.76 14.14
CA VAL A 613 -7.92 -9.06 14.32
C VAL A 613 -9.01 -9.27 13.26
N ILE A 614 -9.88 -8.28 13.01
CA ILE A 614 -10.92 -8.40 11.98
C ILE A 614 -10.33 -8.47 10.57
N GLU A 615 -9.26 -7.72 10.30
CA GLU A 615 -8.53 -7.74 9.03
C GLU A 615 -7.92 -9.12 8.76
N GLY A 616 -7.24 -9.73 9.75
CA GLY A 616 -6.71 -11.09 9.62
C GLY A 616 -7.80 -12.13 9.37
N ILE A 617 -8.95 -11.97 10.03
CA ILE A 617 -10.12 -12.80 9.77
C ILE A 617 -10.60 -12.60 8.34
N SER A 618 -10.67 -11.37 7.84
CA SER A 618 -11.19 -11.04 6.50
C SER A 618 -10.45 -11.70 5.34
N VAL A 619 -9.18 -12.11 5.55
CA VAL A 619 -8.40 -12.89 4.57
C VAL A 619 -9.01 -14.28 4.33
N GLN A 620 -9.72 -14.83 5.31
CA GLN A 620 -10.35 -16.14 5.20
C GLN A 620 -11.69 -16.07 4.46
N THR A 621 -11.90 -17.00 3.53
CA THR A 621 -13.12 -17.06 2.71
C THR A 621 -14.22 -17.95 3.30
N SER A 622 -13.94 -18.67 4.39
CA SER A 622 -14.92 -19.59 5.01
C SER A 622 -16.09 -18.83 5.65
N PRO A 623 -17.33 -19.33 5.50
CA PRO A 623 -18.48 -18.78 6.21
C PRO A 623 -18.37 -19.08 7.71
N ILE A 624 -18.89 -18.16 8.52
CA ILE A 624 -18.86 -18.25 9.98
C ILE A 624 -20.22 -18.76 10.48
N THR A 625 -20.22 -19.93 11.11
CA THR A 625 -21.46 -20.61 11.55
C THR A 625 -21.62 -20.70 13.07
N ASP A 626 -20.53 -20.70 13.83
CA ASP A 626 -20.57 -20.94 15.28
C ASP A 626 -21.08 -19.73 16.07
N PRO A 627 -22.17 -19.84 16.86
CA PRO A 627 -22.71 -18.73 17.64
C PRO A 627 -21.75 -18.14 18.68
N ILE A 628 -20.88 -18.95 19.30
CA ILE A 628 -19.94 -18.46 20.33
C ILE A 628 -18.92 -17.55 19.65
N PHE A 629 -18.34 -18.02 18.55
CA PHE A 629 -17.42 -17.25 17.74
C PHE A 629 -18.06 -15.97 17.18
N ILE A 630 -19.31 -16.03 16.70
CA ILE A 630 -20.04 -14.84 16.24
C ILE A 630 -20.19 -13.80 17.36
N ASN A 631 -20.54 -14.23 18.58
CA ASN A 631 -20.68 -13.32 19.72
C ASN A 631 -19.35 -12.65 20.10
N ALA A 632 -18.24 -13.40 20.06
CA ALA A 632 -16.91 -12.84 20.29
C ALA A 632 -16.55 -11.79 19.23
N LEU A 633 -16.83 -12.06 17.95
CA LEU A 633 -16.60 -11.10 16.86
C LEU A 633 -17.50 -9.87 16.98
N MET A 634 -18.74 -10.04 17.37
CA MET A 634 -19.67 -8.94 17.64
C MET A 634 -19.18 -8.07 18.80
N PHE A 635 -18.56 -8.66 19.83
CA PHE A 635 -17.94 -7.91 20.92
C PHE A 635 -16.74 -7.08 20.44
N ILE A 636 -15.83 -7.66 19.65
CA ILE A 636 -14.68 -6.96 19.05
C ILE A 636 -15.14 -5.83 18.12
N ALA A 637 -16.13 -6.11 17.27
CA ALA A 637 -16.72 -5.13 16.37
C ALA A 637 -17.41 -3.98 17.12
N ARG A 638 -18.02 -4.26 18.28
CA ARG A 638 -18.62 -3.23 19.14
C ARG A 638 -17.57 -2.29 19.73
N ILE A 639 -16.42 -2.81 20.17
CA ILE A 639 -15.30 -1.97 20.63
C ILE A 639 -14.86 -1.00 19.52
N MET A 640 -14.75 -1.48 18.28
CA MET A 640 -14.44 -0.62 17.13
C MET A 640 -15.54 0.41 16.86
N HIS A 641 -16.80 0.01 16.89
CA HIS A 641 -17.94 0.93 16.68
C HIS A 641 -18.01 2.02 17.77
N ASP A 642 -17.84 1.66 19.04
CA ASP A 642 -17.99 2.59 20.16
C ASP A 642 -16.91 3.67 20.18
N SER A 643 -15.79 3.45 19.48
CA SER A 643 -14.77 4.47 19.23
C SER A 643 -15.20 5.53 18.21
N VAL A 644 -16.22 5.26 17.39
CA VAL A 644 -16.72 6.18 16.36
C VAL A 644 -17.57 7.26 17.01
N SER A 645 -17.10 8.50 16.95
CA SER A 645 -17.74 9.68 17.53
C SER A 645 -17.93 10.79 16.49
N ALA A 646 -18.57 11.90 16.86
CA ALA A 646 -18.75 13.03 15.95
C ALA A 646 -17.41 13.68 15.49
N LEU A 647 -16.30 13.37 16.16
CA LEU A 647 -14.97 13.90 15.85
C LEU A 647 -14.09 12.94 15.04
N THR A 648 -14.54 11.70 14.80
CA THR A 648 -13.75 10.74 14.01
C THR A 648 -13.71 11.13 12.54
N VAL A 649 -12.55 10.94 11.93
CA VAL A 649 -12.34 11.24 10.51
C VAL A 649 -13.21 10.31 9.65
N GLU A 650 -13.79 10.84 8.58
CA GLU A 650 -14.67 10.06 7.68
C GLU A 650 -13.97 8.81 7.11
N ASP A 651 -12.65 8.88 6.87
CA ASP A 651 -11.86 7.74 6.39
C ASP A 651 -11.75 6.62 7.44
N GLU A 652 -11.54 6.94 8.72
CA GLU A 652 -11.52 5.94 9.80
C GLU A 652 -12.90 5.32 9.99
N LYS A 653 -13.96 6.14 9.96
CA LYS A 653 -15.35 5.67 10.00
C LYS A 653 -15.66 4.74 8.82
N ARG A 654 -15.15 5.06 7.63
CA ARG A 654 -15.29 4.22 6.44
C ARG A 654 -14.53 2.90 6.59
N GLN A 655 -13.30 2.90 7.09
CA GLN A 655 -12.52 1.69 7.31
C GLN A 655 -13.22 0.76 8.32
N ILE A 656 -13.62 1.28 9.49
CA ILE A 656 -14.36 0.51 10.51
C ILE A 656 -15.67 -0.04 9.92
N GLY A 657 -16.41 0.79 9.19
CA GLY A 657 -17.63 0.38 8.51
C GLY A 657 -17.41 -0.75 7.51
N GLN A 658 -16.33 -0.71 6.72
CA GLN A 658 -15.99 -1.75 5.76
C GLN A 658 -15.64 -3.09 6.42
N LEU A 659 -14.85 -3.06 7.51
CA LEU A 659 -14.48 -4.25 8.27
C LEU A 659 -15.72 -4.93 8.88
N ILE A 660 -16.61 -4.15 9.50
CA ILE A 660 -17.86 -4.67 10.07
C ILE A 660 -18.78 -5.19 8.96
N CYS A 661 -18.87 -4.52 7.80
CA CYS A 661 -19.63 -5.02 6.66
C CYS A 661 -19.09 -6.38 6.17
N GLY A 662 -17.77 -6.54 6.09
CA GLY A 662 -17.12 -7.81 5.73
C GLY A 662 -17.47 -8.93 6.71
N LEU A 663 -17.46 -8.64 8.01
CA LEU A 663 -17.89 -9.58 9.05
C LEU A 663 -19.36 -10.00 8.88
N VAL A 664 -20.27 -9.04 8.73
CA VAL A 664 -21.72 -9.29 8.57
C VAL A 664 -22.03 -10.13 7.33
N GLN A 665 -21.28 -9.96 6.25
CA GLN A 665 -21.44 -10.75 5.02
C GLN A 665 -21.00 -12.22 5.17
N ARG A 666 -20.08 -12.50 6.11
CA ARG A 666 -19.52 -13.84 6.32
C ARG A 666 -20.32 -14.71 7.27
N VAL A 667 -21.12 -14.11 8.14
CA VAL A 667 -21.98 -14.85 9.07
C VAL A 667 -23.11 -15.53 8.29
N ASP A 668 -23.15 -16.86 8.34
CA ASP A 668 -24.14 -17.68 7.64
C ASP A 668 -24.65 -18.81 8.53
N TYR A 669 -25.92 -18.75 8.93
CA TYR A 669 -26.63 -19.82 9.64
C TYR A 669 -27.26 -20.86 8.70
N GLY A 670 -26.91 -20.84 7.41
CA GLY A 670 -27.37 -21.77 6.39
C GLY A 670 -28.88 -21.65 6.13
N ARG A 671 -29.63 -22.69 6.47
CA ARG A 671 -31.09 -22.74 6.23
C ARG A 671 -31.94 -22.20 7.37
N ASP A 672 -31.31 -21.80 8.48
CA ASP A 672 -32.02 -21.24 9.64
C ASP A 672 -32.23 -19.72 9.44
N PHE A 673 -33.16 -19.38 8.56
CA PHE A 673 -33.44 -18.00 8.16
C PHE A 673 -33.94 -17.12 9.32
N GLU A 674 -34.61 -17.70 10.31
CA GLU A 674 -35.09 -16.97 11.49
C GLU A 674 -33.90 -16.55 12.36
N LYS A 675 -32.91 -17.42 12.58
CA LYS A 675 -31.67 -17.04 13.28
C LYS A 675 -30.86 -16.00 12.52
N GLN A 676 -30.75 -16.14 11.19
CA GLN A 676 -30.06 -15.15 10.36
C GLN A 676 -30.70 -13.75 10.48
N LEU A 677 -32.04 -13.68 10.46
CA LEU A 677 -32.75 -12.41 10.62
C LEU A 677 -32.56 -11.83 12.03
N ASN A 678 -32.57 -12.66 13.07
CA ASN A 678 -32.30 -12.22 14.44
C ASN A 678 -30.89 -11.66 14.60
N PHE A 679 -29.89 -12.30 13.99
CA PHE A 679 -28.52 -11.76 13.95
C PHE A 679 -28.45 -10.39 13.28
N TYR A 680 -29.13 -10.20 12.14
CA TYR A 680 -29.19 -8.88 11.50
C TYR A 680 -29.90 -7.82 12.35
N ALA A 681 -30.89 -8.23 13.15
CA ALA A 681 -31.53 -7.34 14.13
C ALA A 681 -30.60 -6.97 15.28
N GLU A 682 -29.81 -7.91 15.78
CA GLU A 682 -28.77 -7.65 16.79
C GLU A 682 -27.66 -6.75 16.24
N ALA A 683 -27.18 -7.01 15.03
CA ALA A 683 -26.17 -6.18 14.37
C ALA A 683 -26.67 -4.74 14.15
N ARG A 684 -27.93 -4.57 13.75
CA ARG A 684 -28.54 -3.24 13.65
C ARG A 684 -28.56 -2.52 15.00
N ALA A 685 -28.90 -3.22 16.08
CA ALA A 685 -28.93 -2.62 17.41
C ALA A 685 -27.52 -2.29 17.95
N ALA A 686 -26.52 -3.10 17.58
CA ALA A 686 -25.14 -2.93 18.01
C ALA A 686 -24.41 -1.78 17.28
N PHE A 687 -24.80 -1.43 16.05
CA PHE A 687 -24.07 -0.47 15.20
C PHE A 687 -24.89 0.74 14.73
N PRO A 688 -25.48 1.54 15.64
CA PRO A 688 -26.38 2.64 15.29
C PRO A 688 -25.73 3.78 14.49
N ASN A 689 -24.42 4.02 14.63
CA ASN A 689 -23.76 5.21 14.06
C ASN A 689 -23.16 4.99 12.65
N LEU A 690 -23.27 3.78 12.10
CA LEU A 690 -22.63 3.38 10.85
C LEU A 690 -23.65 3.13 9.73
N ASP A 691 -23.86 4.14 8.89
CA ASP A 691 -24.77 4.07 7.73
C ASP A 691 -24.38 3.00 6.70
N SER A 692 -23.08 2.72 6.55
CA SER A 692 -22.58 1.66 5.66
C SER A 692 -23.06 0.28 6.11
N VAL A 693 -23.01 0.00 7.42
CA VAL A 693 -23.46 -1.26 8.02
C VAL A 693 -24.98 -1.39 7.87
N HIS A 694 -25.76 -0.34 8.14
CA HIS A 694 -27.20 -0.35 7.91
C HIS A 694 -27.59 -0.60 6.45
N THR A 695 -26.88 0.03 5.51
CA THR A 695 -27.08 -0.20 4.06
C THR A 695 -26.81 -1.67 3.71
N GLN A 696 -25.71 -2.23 4.22
CA GLN A 696 -25.36 -3.64 4.03
C GLN A 696 -26.40 -4.58 4.63
N LEU A 697 -26.90 -4.31 5.83
CA LEU A 697 -27.92 -5.12 6.50
C LEU A 697 -29.23 -5.17 5.69
N VAL A 698 -29.69 -4.03 5.16
CA VAL A 698 -30.88 -3.99 4.30
C VAL A 698 -30.69 -4.85 3.05
N GLN A 699 -29.51 -4.81 2.43
CA GLN A 699 -29.19 -5.64 1.27
C GLN A 699 -29.13 -7.13 1.63
N CYS A 700 -28.51 -7.49 2.76
CA CYS A 700 -28.48 -8.87 3.25
C CYS A 700 -29.88 -9.41 3.53
N VAL A 701 -30.77 -8.61 4.12
CA VAL A 701 -32.17 -9.00 4.38
C VAL A 701 -33.00 -9.10 3.08
N ASN A 702 -32.76 -8.22 2.11
CA ASN A 702 -33.36 -8.34 0.79
C ASN A 702 -32.90 -9.61 0.07
N ARG A 703 -31.60 -9.93 0.13
CA ARG A 703 -31.05 -11.20 -0.37
C ARG A 703 -31.68 -12.41 0.32
N LEU A 704 -31.81 -12.39 1.65
CA LEU A 704 -32.46 -13.43 2.45
C LEU A 704 -33.91 -13.69 1.98
N SER A 705 -34.63 -12.62 1.65
CA SER A 705 -36.00 -12.69 1.10
C SER A 705 -36.03 -13.35 -0.28
N VAL A 706 -35.08 -13.00 -1.16
CA VAL A 706 -34.93 -13.62 -2.49
C VAL A 706 -34.52 -15.09 -2.39
N ASP A 707 -33.60 -15.43 -1.48
CA ASP A 707 -33.16 -16.80 -1.23
C ASP A 707 -34.30 -17.68 -0.71
N THR A 708 -35.13 -17.13 0.18
CA THR A 708 -36.35 -17.78 0.64
C THR A 708 -37.27 -18.08 -0.55
N ARG A 709 -37.49 -17.09 -1.45
CA ARG A 709 -38.30 -17.29 -2.68
C ARG A 709 -37.72 -18.38 -3.57
N ARG A 710 -36.41 -18.40 -3.77
CA ARG A 710 -35.70 -19.36 -4.62
C ARG A 710 -35.91 -20.79 -4.12
N ILE A 711 -35.88 -21.00 -2.81
CA ILE A 711 -36.13 -22.32 -2.20
C ILE A 711 -37.59 -22.74 -2.36
N VAL A 712 -38.54 -21.82 -2.13
CA VAL A 712 -39.98 -22.16 -2.25
C VAL A 712 -40.51 -22.07 -3.69
N ARG A 713 -39.67 -21.69 -4.67
CA ARG A 713 -40.05 -21.44 -6.08
C ARG A 713 -41.30 -20.54 -6.19
N GLY A 714 -41.32 -19.48 -5.36
CA GLY A 714 -42.44 -18.53 -5.26
C GLY A 714 -43.75 -19.09 -4.71
N HIS A 715 -43.78 -20.29 -4.10
CA HIS A 715 -44.95 -20.83 -3.40
C HIS A 715 -44.80 -20.67 -1.89
N HIS A 716 -45.15 -19.49 -1.37
CA HIS A 716 -45.01 -19.22 0.05
C HIS A 716 -46.08 -19.94 0.89
N THR A 717 -45.64 -20.69 1.90
CA THR A 717 -46.49 -21.15 3.01
C THR A 717 -46.82 -19.98 3.96
N ARG A 718 -47.80 -20.15 4.85
CA ARG A 718 -48.15 -19.14 5.88
C ARG A 718 -46.94 -18.70 6.72
N ARG A 719 -46.01 -19.63 7.04
CA ARG A 719 -44.78 -19.32 7.79
C ARG A 719 -43.81 -18.51 6.94
N THR A 720 -43.52 -18.97 5.72
CA THR A 720 -42.56 -18.27 4.83
C THR A 720 -43.08 -16.91 4.36
N SER A 721 -44.40 -16.72 4.21
CA SER A 721 -44.98 -15.42 3.89
C SER A 721 -44.98 -14.47 5.09
N ALA A 722 -45.11 -14.98 6.32
CA ALA A 722 -44.90 -14.17 7.52
C ALA A 722 -43.43 -13.75 7.66
N PHE A 723 -42.50 -14.66 7.39
CA PHE A 723 -41.06 -14.40 7.42
C PHE A 723 -40.65 -13.32 6.42
N VAL A 724 -41.04 -13.43 5.14
CA VAL A 724 -40.67 -12.39 4.15
C VAL A 724 -41.32 -11.04 4.46
N ARG A 725 -42.52 -11.02 5.05
CA ARG A 725 -43.12 -9.78 5.57
C ARG A 725 -42.32 -9.19 6.73
N ALA A 726 -41.74 -10.02 7.59
CA ALA A 726 -40.83 -9.56 8.65
C ALA A 726 -39.54 -8.99 8.06
N CYS A 727 -38.95 -9.61 7.02
CA CYS A 727 -37.80 -9.07 6.30
C CYS A 727 -38.11 -7.70 5.68
N ALA A 728 -39.26 -7.57 5.00
CA ALA A 728 -39.69 -6.30 4.42
C ALA A 728 -39.93 -5.23 5.50
N ALA A 729 -40.51 -5.62 6.64
CA ALA A 729 -40.68 -4.72 7.78
C ALA A 729 -39.33 -4.25 8.33
N PHE A 730 -38.37 -5.17 8.50
CA PHE A 730 -36.99 -4.83 8.91
C PHE A 730 -36.36 -3.79 7.98
N CYS A 731 -36.44 -3.99 6.66
CA CYS A 731 -35.94 -3.01 5.70
C CYS A 731 -36.66 -1.66 5.87
N PHE A 732 -38.00 -1.66 5.97
CA PHE A 732 -38.81 -0.45 6.10
C PHE A 732 -38.48 0.37 7.36
N ILE A 733 -38.17 -0.26 8.49
CA ILE A 733 -37.80 0.45 9.72
C ILE A 733 -36.30 0.81 9.79
N THR A 734 -35.43 0.20 8.98
CA THR A 734 -33.98 0.49 8.96
C THR A 734 -33.65 1.62 7.99
N ILE A 735 -34.33 1.72 6.86
CA ILE A 735 -34.03 2.76 5.86
C ILE A 735 -34.17 4.19 6.41
N PRO A 736 -35.18 4.54 7.24
CA PRO A 736 -35.30 5.89 7.81
C PRO A 736 -34.12 6.33 8.69
N SER A 737 -33.34 5.41 9.26
CA SER A 737 -32.22 5.77 10.15
C SER A 737 -30.96 6.20 9.39
N LEU A 738 -30.93 6.07 8.07
CA LEU A 738 -29.83 6.52 7.23
C LEU A 738 -29.84 8.04 7.06
N THR A 739 -28.66 8.66 7.03
CA THR A 739 -28.55 10.11 6.85
C THR A 739 -28.76 10.54 5.38
N LEU A 740 -28.26 9.75 4.43
CA LEU A 740 -28.24 10.10 3.01
C LEU A 740 -29.55 9.78 2.29
N VAL A 741 -30.23 10.82 1.80
CA VAL A 741 -31.53 10.70 1.09
C VAL A 741 -31.41 9.84 -0.19
N HIS A 742 -30.31 9.96 -0.94
CA HIS A 742 -30.13 9.19 -2.18
C HIS A 742 -30.08 7.68 -1.94
N THR A 743 -29.37 7.25 -0.88
CA THR A 743 -29.29 5.84 -0.45
C THR A 743 -30.65 5.36 0.01
N ARG A 744 -31.39 6.19 0.77
CA ARG A 744 -32.77 5.86 1.20
C ARG A 744 -33.70 5.60 0.02
N LEU A 745 -33.67 6.46 -1.00
CA LEU A 745 -34.46 6.30 -2.22
C LEU A 745 -34.14 4.96 -2.91
N GLN A 746 -32.86 4.65 -3.12
CA GLN A 746 -32.44 3.37 -3.73
C GLN A 746 -32.91 2.16 -2.92
N LEU A 747 -32.72 2.19 -1.61
CA LEU A 747 -33.08 1.05 -0.75
C LEU A 747 -34.58 0.86 -0.65
N TYR A 748 -35.39 1.93 -0.64
CA TYR A 748 -36.85 1.79 -0.68
C TYR A 748 -37.33 1.20 -2.00
N LEU A 749 -36.79 1.67 -3.14
CA LEU A 749 -37.15 1.12 -4.44
C LEU A 749 -36.77 -0.37 -4.53
N LEU A 750 -35.55 -0.73 -4.14
CA LEU A 750 -35.07 -2.10 -4.15
C LEU A 750 -35.89 -3.00 -3.21
N SER A 751 -36.14 -2.56 -1.98
CA SER A 751 -36.92 -3.33 -1.00
C SER A 751 -38.37 -3.48 -1.44
N GLY A 752 -38.94 -2.46 -2.09
CA GLY A 752 -40.28 -2.52 -2.70
C GLY A 752 -40.34 -3.52 -3.86
N GLN A 753 -39.33 -3.54 -4.74
CA GLN A 753 -39.21 -4.53 -5.81
C GLN A 753 -39.07 -5.96 -5.26
N VAL A 754 -38.24 -6.17 -4.22
CA VAL A 754 -38.09 -7.48 -3.57
C VAL A 754 -39.39 -7.92 -2.87
N ALA A 755 -40.12 -6.99 -2.24
CA ALA A 755 -41.43 -7.27 -1.66
C ALA A 755 -42.46 -7.66 -2.73
N LEU A 756 -42.48 -6.96 -3.88
CA LEU A 756 -43.34 -7.29 -5.02
C LEU A 756 -43.02 -8.68 -5.57
N LEU A 757 -41.73 -9.00 -5.72
CA LEU A 757 -41.25 -10.32 -6.12
C LEU A 757 -41.71 -11.44 -5.16
N ASN A 758 -41.94 -11.14 -3.89
CA ASN A 758 -42.40 -12.10 -2.88
C ASN A 758 -43.90 -12.02 -2.59
N GLN A 759 -44.71 -11.43 -3.48
CA GLN A 759 -46.17 -11.29 -3.34
C GLN A 759 -46.60 -10.51 -2.07
N CYS A 760 -45.72 -9.68 -1.51
CA CYS A 760 -45.99 -8.85 -0.34
C CYS A 760 -46.47 -7.46 -0.77
N LEU A 761 -47.66 -7.40 -1.38
CA LEU A 761 -48.17 -6.18 -2.04
C LEU A 761 -48.32 -4.99 -1.09
N GLY A 762 -48.83 -5.20 0.13
CA GLY A 762 -49.00 -4.12 1.11
C GLY A 762 -47.66 -3.51 1.56
N GLN A 763 -46.63 -4.34 1.76
CA GLN A 763 -45.29 -3.88 2.11
C GLN A 763 -44.60 -3.18 0.93
N ALA A 764 -44.81 -3.67 -0.29
CA ALA A 764 -44.31 -3.03 -1.51
C ALA A 764 -44.92 -1.62 -1.69
N ASP A 765 -46.24 -1.51 -1.55
CA ASP A 765 -46.97 -0.23 -1.62
C ASP A 765 -46.48 0.76 -0.55
N ALA A 766 -46.27 0.31 0.69
CA ALA A 766 -45.71 1.14 1.75
C ALA A 766 -44.30 1.65 1.40
N CYS A 767 -43.42 0.80 0.88
CA CYS A 767 -42.07 1.19 0.45
C CYS A 767 -42.12 2.20 -0.70
N PHE A 768 -42.98 2.00 -1.69
CA PHE A 768 -43.14 2.94 -2.80
C PHE A 768 -43.72 4.28 -2.35
N LYS A 769 -44.72 4.29 -1.46
CA LYS A 769 -45.25 5.51 -0.85
C LYS A 769 -44.16 6.29 -0.09
N ALA A 770 -43.34 5.60 0.69
CA ALA A 770 -42.21 6.21 1.40
C ALA A 770 -41.13 6.75 0.44
N ALA A 771 -40.83 6.03 -0.64
CA ALA A 771 -39.94 6.52 -1.68
C ALA A 771 -40.49 7.80 -2.34
N LEU A 772 -41.79 7.83 -2.66
CA LEU A 772 -42.45 8.98 -3.27
C LEU A 772 -42.46 10.21 -2.37
N SER A 773 -42.66 10.04 -1.06
CA SER A 773 -42.58 11.16 -0.11
C SER A 773 -41.18 11.75 0.01
N LEU A 774 -40.13 10.95 -0.24
CA LEU A 774 -38.73 11.38 -0.15
C LEU A 774 -38.19 12.04 -1.42
N VAL A 775 -38.80 11.81 -2.58
CA VAL A 775 -38.35 12.41 -3.85
C VAL A 775 -38.22 13.95 -3.78
N PRO A 776 -39.18 14.71 -3.20
CA PRO A 776 -39.06 16.16 -3.06
C PRO A 776 -37.97 16.61 -2.08
N GLU A 777 -37.55 15.75 -1.15
CA GLU A 777 -36.53 16.06 -0.13
C GLU A 777 -35.09 15.91 -0.67
N MET A 778 -34.92 15.51 -1.93
CA MET A 778 -33.63 15.30 -2.55
C MET A 778 -32.85 16.63 -2.69
N PRO A 779 -31.60 16.73 -2.17
CA PRO A 779 -30.81 17.95 -2.31
C PRO A 779 -30.46 18.22 -3.79
N LYS A 780 -30.31 19.50 -4.16
CA LYS A 780 -29.99 19.93 -5.55
C LYS A 780 -28.57 19.55 -5.98
N THR A 781 -27.65 19.40 -5.03
CA THR A 781 -26.27 18.96 -5.23
C THR A 781 -25.94 17.77 -4.34
N ILE A 782 -25.10 16.87 -4.84
CA ILE A 782 -24.57 15.70 -4.13
C ILE A 782 -23.05 15.81 -4.17
N ASP A 783 -22.39 15.57 -3.04
CA ASP A 783 -20.94 15.45 -3.01
C ASP A 783 -20.52 14.04 -3.47
N ILE A 784 -19.73 13.97 -4.54
CA ILE A 784 -19.15 12.73 -5.06
C ILE A 784 -17.64 12.95 -5.17
N ASP A 785 -16.87 12.25 -4.34
CA ASP A 785 -15.40 12.33 -4.29
C ASP A 785 -14.86 13.77 -4.07
N GLY A 786 -15.51 14.54 -3.19
CA GLY A 786 -15.15 15.92 -2.85
C GLY A 786 -15.56 16.95 -3.91
N ARG A 787 -16.33 16.54 -4.92
CA ARG A 787 -16.88 17.43 -5.96
C ARG A 787 -18.39 17.46 -5.88
N GLN A 788 -18.94 18.66 -5.65
CA GLN A 788 -20.39 18.87 -5.75
C GLN A 788 -20.86 18.72 -7.19
N LYS A 789 -21.66 17.69 -7.44
CA LYS A 789 -22.34 17.45 -8.72
C LYS A 789 -23.84 17.67 -8.58
N SER A 790 -24.51 17.99 -9.69
CA SER A 790 -25.97 18.12 -9.69
C SER A 790 -26.63 16.77 -9.42
N SER A 791 -27.66 16.73 -8.58
CA SER A 791 -28.47 15.53 -8.31
C SER A 791 -29.44 15.18 -9.44
N GLN A 792 -29.65 16.09 -10.40
CA GLN A 792 -30.68 15.97 -11.43
C GLN A 792 -30.50 14.76 -12.38
N PRO A 793 -29.29 14.43 -12.88
CA PRO A 793 -29.11 13.26 -13.74
C PRO A 793 -29.42 11.95 -13.02
N TYR A 794 -29.01 11.86 -11.75
CA TYR A 794 -29.31 10.72 -10.88
C TYR A 794 -30.82 10.57 -10.68
N LEU A 795 -31.50 11.68 -10.33
CA LEU A 795 -32.94 11.67 -10.10
C LEU A 795 -33.71 11.26 -11.36
N LEU A 796 -33.30 11.73 -12.55
CA LEU A 796 -33.90 11.31 -13.82
C LEU A 796 -33.76 9.80 -14.05
N SER A 797 -32.57 9.24 -13.80
CA SER A 797 -32.32 7.80 -13.91
C SER A 797 -33.16 7.01 -12.90
N TYR A 798 -33.18 7.44 -11.63
CA TYR A 798 -33.93 6.81 -10.56
C TYR A 798 -35.44 6.80 -10.84
N LEU A 799 -36.01 7.96 -11.21
CA LEU A 799 -37.43 8.07 -11.53
C LEU A 799 -37.80 7.28 -12.79
N SER A 800 -36.90 7.18 -13.77
CA SER A 800 -37.09 6.33 -14.95
C SER A 800 -37.17 4.84 -14.56
N ASN A 801 -36.34 4.39 -13.62
CA ASN A 801 -36.42 3.03 -13.06
C ASN A 801 -37.65 2.82 -12.17
N PHE A 802 -38.09 3.86 -11.46
CA PHE A 802 -39.34 3.78 -10.70
C PHE A 802 -40.54 3.66 -11.65
N LEU A 803 -40.57 4.43 -12.75
CA LEU A 803 -41.61 4.33 -13.79
C LEU A 803 -41.70 2.92 -14.38
N SER A 804 -40.58 2.27 -14.70
CA SER A 804 -40.60 0.88 -15.17
C SER A 804 -41.15 -0.08 -14.10
N THR A 805 -40.82 0.13 -12.83
CA THR A 805 -41.38 -0.67 -11.74
C THR A 805 -42.88 -0.51 -11.63
N LEU A 806 -43.40 0.72 -11.74
CA LEU A 806 -44.83 1.03 -11.62
C LEU A 806 -45.69 0.38 -12.72
N LEU A 807 -45.11 -0.04 -13.84
CA LEU A 807 -45.85 -0.77 -14.88
C LEU A 807 -46.45 -2.08 -14.35
N VAL A 808 -45.68 -2.82 -13.55
CA VAL A 808 -46.05 -4.17 -13.08
C VAL A 808 -46.73 -4.15 -11.71
N VAL A 809 -46.74 -3.00 -11.02
CA VAL A 809 -47.36 -2.85 -9.71
C VAL A 809 -48.89 -2.85 -9.86
N PRO A 810 -49.61 -3.72 -9.14
CA PRO A 810 -51.07 -3.72 -9.17
C PRO A 810 -51.65 -2.49 -8.46
N ASP A 811 -52.71 -1.93 -9.02
CA ASP A 811 -53.47 -0.86 -8.37
C ASP A 811 -54.23 -1.40 -7.15
N SER A 812 -54.25 -0.60 -6.07
CA SER A 812 -55.06 -0.90 -4.90
C SER A 812 -56.56 -0.67 -5.20
N PRO A 813 -57.46 -1.60 -4.84
CA PRO A 813 -58.90 -1.40 -5.01
C PRO A 813 -59.46 -0.15 -4.30
N GLU A 814 -58.80 0.31 -3.24
CA GLU A 814 -59.28 1.38 -2.36
C GLU A 814 -58.94 2.80 -2.84
N HIS A 815 -57.80 2.98 -3.54
CA HIS A 815 -57.30 4.31 -3.89
C HIS A 815 -57.53 4.72 -5.36
N GLY A 816 -58.25 3.89 -6.11
CA GLY A 816 -58.57 4.13 -7.51
C GLY A 816 -57.40 3.88 -8.47
N VAL A 817 -57.68 4.09 -9.75
CA VAL A 817 -56.79 3.80 -10.88
C VAL A 817 -55.52 4.66 -10.85
N LEU A 818 -54.36 4.02 -11.07
CA LEU A 818 -53.04 4.64 -11.20
C LEU A 818 -52.65 5.53 -10.01
N TYR A 819 -53.00 5.13 -8.80
CA TYR A 819 -52.75 5.92 -7.58
C TYR A 819 -51.27 6.27 -7.39
N LEU A 820 -50.37 5.28 -7.44
CA LEU A 820 -48.92 5.51 -7.25
C LEU A 820 -48.31 6.34 -8.39
N MET A 821 -48.81 6.17 -9.62
CA MET A 821 -48.43 6.98 -10.77
C MET A 821 -48.84 8.44 -10.60
N ARG A 822 -50.06 8.71 -10.11
CA ARG A 822 -50.51 10.07 -9.74
C ARG A 822 -49.65 10.64 -8.61
N GLY A 823 -49.30 9.82 -7.62
CA GLY A 823 -48.36 10.18 -6.55
C GLY A 823 -46.98 10.60 -7.08
N LEU A 824 -46.44 9.84 -8.03
CA LEU A 824 -45.17 10.15 -8.70
C LEU A 824 -45.24 11.47 -9.48
N LEU A 825 -46.30 11.71 -10.25
CA LEU A 825 -46.50 12.97 -10.98
C LEU A 825 -46.57 14.17 -10.02
N ASN A 826 -47.28 14.03 -8.90
CA ASN A 826 -47.34 15.06 -7.86
C ASN A 826 -45.96 15.33 -7.23
N ALA A 827 -45.17 14.27 -6.98
CA ALA A 827 -43.82 14.41 -6.44
C ALA A 827 -42.87 15.10 -7.45
N VAL A 828 -42.95 14.74 -8.73
CA VAL A 828 -42.20 15.38 -9.82
C VAL A 828 -42.55 16.87 -9.92
N GLN A 829 -43.82 17.22 -9.83
CA GLN A 829 -44.26 18.62 -9.88
C GLN A 829 -43.71 19.46 -8.71
N ARG A 830 -43.53 18.85 -7.53
CA ARG A 830 -42.95 19.53 -6.35
C ARG A 830 -41.42 19.59 -6.38
N CYS A 831 -40.77 18.62 -7.03
CA CYS A 831 -39.31 18.48 -7.03
C CYS A 831 -38.62 19.34 -8.11
N PHE A 832 -39.23 19.48 -9.30
CA PHE A 832 -38.63 20.22 -10.40
C PHE A 832 -39.26 21.60 -10.60
N ASP A 833 -38.41 22.61 -10.74
CA ASP A 833 -38.81 23.97 -11.12
C ASP A 833 -39.51 23.95 -12.52
N GLU A 834 -40.50 24.82 -12.72
CA GLU A 834 -41.45 24.77 -13.86
C GLU A 834 -40.79 24.75 -15.24
N ASN A 835 -39.60 25.33 -15.39
CA ASN A 835 -38.92 25.53 -16.68
C ASN A 835 -37.66 24.67 -16.87
N THR A 836 -37.55 23.55 -16.16
CA THR A 836 -36.38 22.66 -16.26
C THR A 836 -36.56 21.64 -17.37
N SER A 837 -35.62 21.56 -18.33
CA SER A 837 -35.67 20.58 -19.44
C SER A 837 -35.75 19.13 -18.95
N MET A 838 -35.17 18.81 -17.79
CA MET A 838 -35.21 17.48 -17.17
C MET A 838 -36.63 17.02 -16.80
N LYS A 839 -37.50 17.94 -16.35
CA LYS A 839 -38.91 17.66 -16.07
C LYS A 839 -39.62 17.19 -17.34
N THR A 840 -39.33 17.86 -18.45
CA THR A 840 -39.90 17.53 -19.77
C THR A 840 -39.39 16.20 -20.32
N TYR A 841 -38.09 15.90 -20.16
CA TYR A 841 -37.55 14.59 -20.53
C TYR A 841 -38.16 13.46 -19.69
N LEU A 842 -38.42 13.68 -18.40
CA LEU A 842 -39.14 12.72 -17.56
C LEU A 842 -40.58 12.52 -18.03
N TYR A 843 -41.28 13.59 -18.39
CA TYR A 843 -42.63 13.51 -18.96
C TYR A 843 -42.69 12.74 -20.27
N LEU A 844 -41.67 12.84 -21.14
CA LEU A 844 -41.57 11.98 -22.32
C LEU A 844 -41.49 10.48 -21.91
N ARG A 845 -40.74 10.15 -20.86
CA ARG A 845 -40.68 8.77 -20.32
C ARG A 845 -41.99 8.34 -19.67
N VAL A 846 -42.72 9.26 -19.03
CA VAL A 846 -44.07 8.98 -18.53
C VAL A 846 -45.04 8.68 -19.68
N LEU A 847 -44.98 9.43 -20.78
CA LEU A 847 -45.81 9.14 -21.97
C LEU A 847 -45.50 7.76 -22.56
N ASP A 848 -44.21 7.38 -22.61
CA ASP A 848 -43.81 6.02 -22.99
C ASP A 848 -44.45 4.96 -22.08
N LEU A 849 -44.43 5.17 -20.75
CA LEU A 849 -45.05 4.25 -19.80
C LEU A 849 -46.59 4.19 -19.94
N LEU A 850 -47.27 5.34 -20.00
CA LEU A 850 -48.73 5.39 -20.14
C LEU A 850 -49.18 4.71 -21.43
N SER A 851 -48.41 4.83 -22.51
CA SER A 851 -48.66 4.10 -23.75
C SER A 851 -48.47 2.58 -23.63
N ALA A 852 -47.64 2.12 -22.69
CA ALA A 852 -47.49 0.70 -22.37
C ALA A 852 -48.64 0.19 -21.49
N ILE A 853 -49.13 1.02 -20.55
CA ILE A 853 -50.24 0.70 -19.65
C ILE A 853 -51.57 0.46 -20.40
N VAL A 854 -51.77 1.09 -21.56
CA VAL A 854 -52.99 0.90 -22.38
C VAL A 854 -53.01 -0.45 -23.11
N GLN A 855 -51.89 -1.16 -23.18
CA GLN A 855 -51.78 -2.40 -23.97
C GLN A 855 -52.49 -3.57 -23.31
N GLU A 856 -53.01 -4.49 -24.13
CA GLU A 856 -53.68 -5.70 -23.67
C GLU A 856 -52.76 -6.63 -22.87
N ASN A 857 -51.46 -6.63 -23.19
CA ASN A 857 -50.45 -7.37 -22.47
C ASN A 857 -49.21 -6.49 -22.29
N TYR A 858 -48.68 -6.44 -21.07
CA TYR A 858 -47.46 -5.68 -20.80
C TYR A 858 -46.20 -6.33 -21.40
N PRO A 859 -45.15 -5.54 -21.67
CA PRO A 859 -43.88 -6.06 -22.20
C PRO A 859 -43.19 -7.06 -21.26
N TYR A 860 -43.40 -6.90 -19.95
CA TYR A 860 -42.88 -7.80 -18.92
C TYR A 860 -43.80 -7.89 -17.71
N HIS A 861 -43.65 -9.00 -16.98
CA HIS A 861 -44.45 -9.33 -15.79
C HIS A 861 -43.60 -9.88 -14.66
N VAL A 862 -44.12 -9.74 -13.45
CA VAL A 862 -43.63 -10.44 -12.27
C VAL A 862 -44.42 -11.74 -12.09
N GLU A 863 -43.70 -12.85 -11.95
CA GLU A 863 -44.30 -14.16 -11.73
C GLU A 863 -45.26 -14.14 -10.52
N LYS A 864 -46.50 -14.62 -10.71
CA LYS A 864 -47.56 -14.71 -9.69
C LYS A 864 -48.06 -13.37 -9.12
N VAL A 865 -47.77 -12.26 -9.78
CA VAL A 865 -48.41 -10.98 -9.50
C VAL A 865 -49.25 -10.60 -10.70
N ASP A 866 -50.54 -10.35 -10.47
CA ASP A 866 -51.43 -9.89 -11.53
C ASP A 866 -51.32 -8.37 -11.65
N SER A 867 -50.64 -7.92 -12.71
CA SER A 867 -50.48 -6.51 -13.04
C SER A 867 -51.75 -5.91 -13.66
N ASN A 868 -51.74 -4.60 -13.84
CA ASN A 868 -52.91 -3.83 -14.28
C ASN A 868 -53.47 -4.24 -15.66
N ASP A 869 -52.69 -4.86 -16.54
CA ASP A 869 -53.18 -5.41 -17.81
C ASP A 869 -54.16 -6.57 -17.60
N LYS A 870 -53.88 -7.45 -16.63
CA LYS A 870 -54.81 -8.52 -16.23
C LYS A 870 -55.97 -8.01 -15.38
N LEU A 871 -55.74 -7.03 -14.52
CA LEU A 871 -56.77 -6.50 -13.62
C LEU A 871 -57.84 -5.70 -14.36
N TYR A 872 -57.44 -4.88 -15.35
CA TYR A 872 -58.35 -4.00 -16.09
C TYR A 872 -58.64 -4.47 -17.52
N GLY A 873 -57.82 -5.37 -18.11
CA GLY A 873 -58.12 -6.02 -19.39
C GLY A 873 -58.40 -5.08 -20.55
N SER A 874 -57.70 -3.94 -20.63
CA SER A 874 -57.95 -2.88 -21.62
C SER A 874 -59.39 -2.32 -21.61
N ASP A 875 -60.04 -2.27 -20.45
CA ASP A 875 -61.35 -1.60 -20.29
C ASP A 875 -61.30 -0.14 -20.78
N GLN A 876 -62.31 0.27 -21.53
CA GLN A 876 -62.36 1.61 -22.12
C GLN A 876 -62.44 2.72 -21.07
N LYS A 877 -63.01 2.45 -19.89
CA LYS A 877 -62.99 3.42 -18.78
C LYS A 877 -61.56 3.67 -18.30
N PHE A 878 -60.77 2.60 -18.12
CA PHE A 878 -59.37 2.68 -17.72
C PHE A 878 -58.53 3.40 -18.79
N ILE A 879 -58.66 3.01 -20.06
CA ILE A 879 -57.96 3.66 -21.18
C ILE A 879 -58.31 5.15 -21.27
N SER A 880 -59.58 5.52 -21.05
CA SER A 880 -59.99 6.92 -21.07
C SER A 880 -59.33 7.75 -19.96
N GLU A 881 -59.13 7.20 -18.76
CA GLU A 881 -58.40 7.86 -17.67
C GLU A 881 -56.91 8.00 -17.97
N VAL A 882 -56.29 6.98 -18.56
CA VAL A 882 -54.87 7.03 -18.99
C VAL A 882 -54.66 8.09 -20.08
N ASN A 883 -55.58 8.15 -21.04
CA ASN A 883 -55.56 9.15 -22.11
C ASN A 883 -55.73 10.58 -21.55
N LYS A 884 -56.61 10.79 -20.57
CA LYS A 884 -56.73 12.10 -19.87
C LYS A 884 -55.44 12.54 -19.20
N ILE A 885 -54.72 11.62 -18.55
CA ILE A 885 -53.42 11.93 -17.93
C ILE A 885 -52.39 12.25 -19.02
N SER A 886 -52.37 11.46 -20.10
CA SER A 886 -51.46 11.67 -21.24
C SER A 886 -51.70 13.03 -21.92
N SER A 887 -52.96 13.44 -22.09
CA SER A 887 -53.34 14.77 -22.60
C SER A 887 -52.72 15.89 -21.77
N LYS A 888 -52.87 15.85 -20.44
CA LYS A 888 -52.30 16.86 -19.53
C LYS A 888 -50.77 16.92 -19.62
N ILE A 889 -50.12 15.76 -19.71
CA ILE A 889 -48.66 15.71 -19.83
C ILE A 889 -48.20 16.31 -21.17
N VAL A 890 -48.90 16.01 -22.28
CA VAL A 890 -48.62 16.61 -23.58
C VAL A 890 -48.80 18.13 -23.54
N GLU A 891 -49.86 18.63 -22.90
CA GLU A 891 -50.08 20.07 -22.70
C GLU A 891 -48.94 20.73 -21.92
N GLU A 892 -48.41 20.08 -20.87
CA GLU A 892 -47.25 20.57 -20.12
C GLU A 892 -45.95 20.56 -20.95
N ILE A 893 -45.74 19.55 -21.80
CA ILE A 893 -44.57 19.54 -22.70
C ILE A 893 -44.68 20.66 -23.75
N LEU A 894 -45.89 20.89 -24.30
CA LEU A 894 -46.13 21.95 -25.28
C LEU A 894 -46.01 23.34 -24.67
N SER A 895 -46.43 23.53 -23.42
CA SER A 895 -46.22 24.80 -22.71
C SER A 895 -44.73 25.09 -22.52
N HIS A 896 -43.92 24.07 -22.21
CA HIS A 896 -42.47 24.20 -22.13
C HIS A 896 -41.82 24.48 -23.51
N LEU A 897 -42.28 23.83 -24.58
CA LEU A 897 -41.83 24.14 -25.95
C LEU A 897 -42.11 25.59 -26.35
N LYS A 898 -43.24 26.15 -25.91
CA LYS A 898 -43.56 27.57 -26.10
C LYS A 898 -42.62 28.46 -25.28
N TYR A 899 -42.34 28.10 -24.03
CA TYR A 899 -41.40 28.81 -23.16
C TYR A 899 -40.00 28.88 -23.77
N LEU A 900 -39.46 27.75 -24.27
CA LEU A 900 -38.15 27.70 -24.93
C LEU A 900 -38.10 28.59 -26.17
N GLY A 901 -39.19 28.64 -26.93
CA GLY A 901 -39.32 29.55 -28.08
C GLY A 901 -39.39 31.02 -27.70
N SER A 902 -40.02 31.37 -26.56
CA SER A 902 -40.08 32.74 -26.06
C SER A 902 -38.79 33.23 -25.39
N THR A 903 -37.88 32.32 -25.05
CA THR A 903 -36.60 32.62 -24.38
C THR A 903 -35.38 32.45 -25.29
N ASP A 904 -35.60 32.36 -26.61
CA ASP A 904 -34.58 32.17 -27.66
C ASP A 904 -33.65 30.95 -27.46
N GLN A 905 -34.09 29.93 -26.70
CA GLN A 905 -33.36 28.65 -26.55
C GLN A 905 -33.66 27.69 -27.70
N LEU A 906 -33.40 28.14 -28.93
CA LEU A 906 -33.84 27.48 -30.17
C LEU A 906 -33.29 26.07 -30.35
N GLU A 907 -32.03 25.80 -29.97
CA GLU A 907 -31.42 24.47 -30.09
C GLU A 907 -32.13 23.43 -29.21
N LYS A 908 -32.44 23.79 -27.95
CA LYS A 908 -33.17 22.93 -27.02
C LYS A 908 -34.63 22.74 -27.45
N GLN A 909 -35.25 23.79 -28.00
CA GLN A 909 -36.59 23.74 -28.55
C GLN A 909 -36.69 22.75 -29.71
N VAL A 910 -35.74 22.79 -30.65
CA VAL A 910 -35.66 21.88 -31.79
C VAL A 910 -35.44 20.43 -31.34
N ALA A 911 -34.52 20.21 -30.39
CA ALA A 911 -34.25 18.87 -29.85
C ALA A 911 -35.49 18.27 -29.17
N LEU A 912 -36.15 19.03 -28.30
CA LEU A 912 -37.36 18.59 -27.61
C LEU A 912 -38.54 18.37 -28.58
N ALA A 913 -38.71 19.24 -29.59
CA ALA A 913 -39.75 19.08 -30.60
C ALA A 913 -39.55 17.79 -31.41
N LEU A 914 -38.29 17.45 -31.73
CA LEU A 914 -37.94 16.22 -32.43
C LEU A 914 -38.20 14.98 -31.57
N GLU A 915 -37.87 15.01 -30.28
CA GLU A 915 -38.15 13.90 -29.37
C GLU A 915 -39.64 13.69 -29.12
N LEU A 916 -40.41 14.76 -28.94
CA LEU A 916 -41.86 14.68 -28.84
C LEU A 916 -42.47 14.17 -30.15
N PHE A 917 -41.98 14.60 -31.31
CA PHE A 917 -42.39 14.06 -32.60
C PHE A 917 -42.14 12.55 -32.69
N ASN A 918 -40.96 12.08 -32.27
CA ASN A 918 -40.67 10.64 -32.21
C ASN A 918 -41.66 9.90 -31.31
N CYS A 919 -41.99 10.45 -30.15
CA CYS A 919 -43.00 9.89 -29.25
C CYS A 919 -44.38 9.80 -29.93
N PHE A 920 -44.82 10.84 -30.65
CA PHE A 920 -46.09 10.82 -31.39
C PHE A 920 -46.11 9.74 -32.47
N ILE A 921 -45.04 9.62 -33.27
CA ILE A 921 -44.96 8.62 -34.35
C ILE A 921 -45.01 7.19 -33.82
N ILE A 922 -44.41 6.93 -32.66
CA ILE A 922 -44.33 5.58 -32.09
C ILE A 922 -45.58 5.25 -31.25
N ARG A 923 -46.08 6.19 -30.45
CA ARG A 923 -47.06 5.96 -29.37
C ARG A 923 -48.46 6.51 -29.60
N ALA A 924 -48.62 7.58 -30.39
CA ALA A 924 -49.93 8.18 -30.64
C ALA A 924 -50.68 7.45 -31.75
N ASP A 925 -52.02 7.44 -31.67
CA ASP A 925 -52.87 6.98 -32.75
C ASP A 925 -53.11 8.09 -33.78
N LEU A 926 -52.25 8.12 -34.80
CA LEU A 926 -52.29 9.15 -35.84
C LEU A 926 -53.39 8.95 -36.89
N ARG A 927 -54.34 8.03 -36.65
CA ARG A 927 -55.62 8.00 -37.38
C ARG A 927 -56.50 9.18 -37.00
N ASP A 928 -56.33 9.71 -35.79
CA ASP A 928 -56.99 10.94 -35.38
C ASP A 928 -56.36 12.17 -36.07
N PRO A 929 -57.17 13.01 -36.75
CA PRO A 929 -56.66 14.14 -37.51
C PRO A 929 -56.00 15.22 -36.64
N GLN A 930 -56.38 15.38 -35.37
CA GLN A 930 -55.81 16.39 -34.49
C GLN A 930 -54.39 16.00 -34.07
N LEU A 931 -54.17 14.74 -33.69
CA LEU A 931 -52.85 14.21 -33.35
C LEU A 931 -51.92 14.15 -34.58
N ALA A 932 -52.45 13.77 -35.75
CA ALA A 932 -51.68 13.79 -37.00
C ALA A 932 -51.25 15.21 -37.41
N HIS A 933 -52.13 16.20 -37.27
CA HIS A 933 -51.80 17.60 -37.53
C HIS A 933 -50.75 18.13 -36.54
N MET A 934 -50.86 17.77 -35.25
CA MET A 934 -49.87 18.14 -34.25
C MET A 934 -48.49 17.55 -34.52
N ALA A 935 -48.42 16.28 -34.93
CA ALA A 935 -47.15 15.64 -35.31
C ALA A 935 -46.47 16.39 -36.48
N VAL A 936 -47.22 16.80 -37.51
CA VAL A 936 -46.68 17.61 -38.63
C VAL A 936 -46.17 18.96 -38.13
N ASN A 937 -46.88 19.62 -37.22
CA ASN A 937 -46.43 20.90 -36.65
C ASN A 937 -45.14 20.77 -35.83
N LEU A 938 -45.00 19.70 -35.04
CA LEU A 938 -43.77 19.41 -34.28
C LEU A 938 -42.59 19.13 -35.21
N TRP A 939 -42.82 18.39 -36.30
CA TRP A 939 -41.81 18.18 -37.34
C TRP A 939 -41.37 19.50 -37.98
N ASN A 940 -42.33 20.33 -38.39
CA ASN A 940 -42.04 21.62 -39.02
C ASN A 940 -41.28 22.55 -38.06
N LEU A 941 -41.64 22.56 -36.78
CA LEU A 941 -40.92 23.31 -35.73
C LEU A 941 -39.48 22.82 -35.59
N SER A 942 -39.27 21.51 -35.62
CA SER A 942 -37.93 20.90 -35.52
C SER A 942 -37.04 21.25 -36.74
N VAL A 943 -37.61 21.34 -37.94
CA VAL A 943 -36.86 21.61 -39.19
C VAL A 943 -36.59 23.10 -39.40
N ARG A 944 -37.39 24.01 -38.81
CA ARG A 944 -37.40 25.45 -39.09
C ARG A 944 -36.06 26.17 -38.84
N HIS A 945 -35.26 25.71 -37.88
CA HIS A 945 -34.02 26.39 -37.47
C HIS A 945 -32.72 25.74 -37.97
N GLY A 946 -32.79 24.69 -38.81
CA GLY A 946 -31.62 24.08 -39.45
C GLY A 946 -30.67 23.31 -38.53
N SER A 947 -30.96 23.19 -37.24
CA SER A 947 -30.09 22.59 -36.21
C SER A 947 -30.12 21.05 -36.13
N ILE A 948 -30.87 20.35 -37.01
CA ILE A 948 -31.00 18.89 -36.98
C ILE A 948 -29.96 18.22 -37.87
N ASP A 949 -29.25 17.21 -37.33
CA ASP A 949 -28.38 16.32 -38.11
C ASP A 949 -29.16 15.66 -39.27
N SER A 950 -28.73 15.95 -40.50
CA SER A 950 -29.30 15.41 -41.74
C SER A 950 -29.44 13.87 -41.72
N LYS A 951 -28.54 13.17 -41.02
CA LYS A 951 -28.62 11.70 -40.86
C LYS A 951 -29.83 11.26 -40.02
N VAL A 952 -30.17 11.99 -38.96
CA VAL A 952 -31.33 11.68 -38.10
C VAL A 952 -32.63 11.93 -38.85
N LYS A 953 -32.70 13.05 -39.58
CA LYS A 953 -33.83 13.40 -40.44
C LYS A 953 -34.11 12.32 -41.49
N MET A 954 -33.07 11.86 -42.20
CA MET A 954 -33.21 10.82 -43.23
C MET A 954 -33.62 9.47 -42.64
N LYS A 955 -33.09 9.08 -41.48
CA LYS A 955 -33.49 7.85 -40.79
C LYS A 955 -34.97 7.88 -40.38
N MET A 956 -35.46 9.01 -39.88
CA MET A 956 -36.85 9.13 -39.44
C MET A 956 -37.84 9.07 -40.62
N ILE A 957 -37.51 9.75 -41.72
CA ILE A 957 -38.30 9.67 -42.97
C ILE A 957 -38.28 8.23 -43.50
N ALA A 958 -37.11 7.57 -43.53
CA ALA A 958 -37.01 6.18 -43.96
C ALA A 958 -37.84 5.22 -43.09
N TYR A 959 -37.89 5.44 -41.77
CA TYR A 959 -38.73 4.67 -40.86
C TYR A 959 -40.22 4.84 -41.16
N ILE A 960 -40.68 6.08 -41.39
CA ILE A 960 -42.09 6.37 -41.72
C ILE A 960 -42.46 5.75 -43.07
N VAL A 961 -41.58 5.83 -44.08
CA VAL A 961 -41.78 5.18 -45.40
C VAL A 961 -41.89 3.67 -45.25
N GLN A 962 -40.95 3.05 -44.54
CA GLN A 962 -40.93 1.60 -44.31
C GLN A 962 -42.20 1.12 -43.58
N LYS A 963 -42.63 1.86 -42.56
CA LYS A 963 -43.85 1.53 -41.80
C LYS A 963 -45.13 1.77 -42.60
N GLY A 964 -45.17 2.80 -43.44
CA GLY A 964 -46.31 3.13 -44.31
C GLY A 964 -46.66 2.05 -45.34
N HIS A 965 -45.74 1.12 -45.64
CA HIS A 965 -46.04 -0.04 -46.49
C HIS A 965 -46.86 -1.14 -45.80
N HIS A 966 -47.06 -1.07 -44.47
CA HIS A 966 -47.94 -1.99 -43.75
C HIS A 966 -49.39 -1.48 -43.73
N LYS A 967 -50.36 -2.36 -43.99
CA LYS A 967 -51.82 -2.03 -44.04
C LYS A 967 -52.37 -1.31 -42.80
N GLY A 968 -51.74 -1.46 -41.62
CA GLY A 968 -52.13 -0.75 -40.40
C GLY A 968 -51.68 0.71 -40.30
N TYR A 969 -50.91 1.22 -41.27
CA TYR A 969 -50.19 2.49 -41.22
C TYR A 969 -50.42 3.38 -42.45
N GLU A 970 -51.51 3.20 -43.20
CA GLU A 970 -51.79 3.94 -44.44
C GLU A 970 -51.78 5.47 -44.24
N HIS A 971 -52.23 5.94 -43.07
CA HIS A 971 -52.21 7.35 -42.65
C HIS A 971 -50.79 7.96 -42.59
N PHE A 972 -49.72 7.15 -42.50
CA PHE A 972 -48.33 7.64 -42.55
C PHE A 972 -47.98 8.23 -43.93
N GLY A 973 -48.61 7.76 -45.01
CA GLY A 973 -48.44 8.35 -46.34
C GLY A 973 -48.96 9.78 -46.44
N ASP A 974 -50.06 10.10 -45.76
CA ASP A 974 -50.63 11.45 -45.70
C ASP A 974 -49.78 12.40 -44.85
N ILE A 975 -49.25 11.88 -43.74
CA ILE A 975 -48.34 12.63 -42.86
C ILE A 975 -47.03 12.93 -43.59
N LEU A 976 -46.47 11.94 -44.29
CA LEU A 976 -45.24 12.11 -45.06
C LEU A 976 -45.39 13.14 -46.19
N ARG A 977 -46.54 13.17 -46.88
CA ARG A 977 -46.87 14.22 -47.86
C ARG A 977 -46.95 15.62 -47.26
N LYS A 978 -47.40 15.74 -45.99
CA LYS A 978 -47.47 17.03 -45.28
C LYS A 978 -46.13 17.45 -44.67
N MET A 979 -45.24 16.51 -44.34
CA MET A 979 -43.88 16.77 -43.82
C MET A 979 -42.85 17.19 -44.88
N LEU A 980 -43.09 16.81 -46.14
CA LEU A 980 -42.21 17.11 -47.29
C LEU A 980 -42.64 18.36 -48.08
N LYS A 981 -43.76 18.99 -47.68
CA LYS A 981 -44.16 20.34 -48.10
C LYS A 981 -43.49 21.36 -47.19
#